data_AF-A0A9W9D0S8-F1
#
_entry.id   AF-A0A9W9D0S8-F1
#
_cell.length_a   1.000
_cell.length_b   1.000
_cell.length_c   1.000
_cell.angle_alpha   90.00
_cell.angle_beta   90.00
_cell.angle_gamma   90.00
#
_symmetry.space_group_name_H-M   'P 1'
#
loop_
_entity.id
_entity.type
_entity.pdbx_description
1 polymer ?
#
loop_
_entity_poly.entity_id
_entity_poly.type
_entity_poly.pdbx_seq_one_letter_code
_entity_poly.pdbx_strand_id
1 'polypeptide(L)'
;MVDRPGGYLTGFVARSQGDLLGVMVHQGLHTEIPKTQRPLAVAFYDEENRLYRRHELESKLEIVYHYDERSSSRWPVSKTTIYSDRKLETRYDSFGRPISGQQLRNGTVFDYEYRYKHQGVGDLDLVCATYKSVDDTFPALLTVYWYVESDKMEQWIPSNKVQAVRAVFSSGQMYEIRWIYKHARGADVEASVYLDGVCRPCFPPPEIVEETFGLLDKPTQFYFDDEDLLIYHSPASLKRMVLRNDASFARVFSTVSSSWPFCWMGLGEVVSYHKLSSSALRTALWESWQKAPYLDALTASFLDEFILRKEPLLRHYWRLRDSGYLQRAAETLDQDLEQIVSAIEPSYESSSKCPLLIKPADLFIMGLGKDANQTTARLDDAYSDSESATSVIFSDNGCWPDSPGGVSNCRRDLVDGHKTIRGHCLAESANDFGIPRYQIERNINSMKVLPLWGLDNRTAYHGVLDNILQSQVDEKISRTEPMADVEQIFVPLLQDLVRGARSRRYDRKDLVVYSNAFLKMNKYFETRDFNKTWQCEVVQKAWVKAWLAESDDPNVWNIREHSAIVHPSLSDFQEALNLYIAYFFIYSDLGTDQGLRGSKKIFARKIDPIVNGISNMDLFEPITETRSTLPTTVMLSNVQFIKDVKTAVLAADIIVNKYGFKDYQLVVYGAQDRQPSYVLETVQLINSRRLASNVTLAGFGSPKEVLKDAWLFVNSSLSEGLPLAIGEAALSGVPIVATEVGATALVLTDPDDVKKRYGEIVPPNDPESLARAQLSILAMMGPWAEYTKTAEPAPLPYTFTAQDVAKITGRMYEKQEDRRSLGLKLRDVVLRSFHGHRYLREHEQMFWIQRRRAEIRRSACRPERHPAADTIFHYDTEMEEAEMDVMRWQLFKSDSEHKRKALKQDVEQGLNGT
;
A
#
# COMPACT_ATOMS: atom_id res chain seq x y z
N MET A 1 -31.45 11.22 -14.21
CA MET A 1 -30.35 10.52 -13.52
C MET A 1 -29.49 9.88 -14.58
N VAL A 2 -28.17 9.96 -14.45
CA VAL A 2 -27.24 9.29 -15.35
C VAL A 2 -26.36 8.36 -14.51
N ASP A 3 -26.37 7.08 -14.86
CA ASP A 3 -25.52 6.06 -14.25
C ASP A 3 -24.28 5.87 -15.14
N ARG A 4 -23.10 6.08 -14.57
CA ARG A 4 -21.82 5.97 -15.26
C ARG A 4 -20.84 5.14 -14.41
N PRO A 5 -19.85 4.48 -15.03
CA PRO A 5 -18.76 3.79 -14.32
C PRO A 5 -18.05 4.62 -13.23
N GLY A 6 -18.08 5.96 -13.31
CA GLY A 6 -17.50 6.88 -12.32
C GLY A 6 -18.47 7.36 -11.22
N GLY A 7 -19.69 6.83 -11.17
CA GLY A 7 -20.73 7.19 -10.20
C GLY A 7 -21.95 7.85 -10.82
N TYR A 8 -22.93 8.14 -9.97
CA TYR A 8 -24.21 8.69 -10.39
C TYR A 8 -24.16 10.21 -10.53
N LEU A 9 -24.82 10.74 -11.56
CA LEU A 9 -25.15 12.16 -11.67
C LEU A 9 -26.66 12.35 -11.63
N THR A 10 -27.09 13.26 -10.76
CA THR A 10 -28.50 13.63 -10.67
C THR A 10 -28.68 15.10 -11.02
N GLY A 11 -29.48 15.35 -12.06
CA GLY A 11 -29.89 16.69 -12.47
C GLY A 11 -31.27 17.02 -11.91
N PHE A 12 -31.38 18.12 -11.18
CA PHE A 12 -32.66 18.67 -10.71
C PHE A 12 -33.07 19.85 -11.57
N VAL A 13 -34.30 19.80 -12.10
CA VAL A 13 -34.83 20.86 -12.94
C VAL A 13 -35.18 22.08 -12.07
N ALA A 14 -34.58 23.22 -12.38
CA ALA A 14 -34.87 24.52 -11.78
C ALA A 14 -35.21 25.52 -12.89
N ARG A 15 -36.36 26.20 -12.79
CA ARG A 15 -36.72 27.23 -13.78
C ARG A 15 -35.80 28.45 -13.63
N SER A 16 -35.27 28.93 -14.75
CA SER A 16 -34.56 30.21 -14.84
C SER A 16 -35.56 31.34 -15.11
N GLN A 17 -35.18 32.60 -14.82
CA GLN A 17 -35.99 33.78 -15.17
C GLN A 17 -36.09 33.89 -16.71
N GLY A 18 -37.28 33.63 -17.27
CA GLY A 18 -37.56 33.78 -18.71
C GLY A 18 -37.97 32.49 -19.46
N ASP A 19 -38.72 31.57 -18.85
CA ASP A 19 -39.25 30.32 -19.45
C ASP A 19 -38.21 29.30 -20.00
N LEU A 20 -36.92 29.53 -19.79
CA LEU A 20 -35.84 28.62 -20.16
C LEU A 20 -35.59 27.52 -19.11
N LEU A 21 -35.30 26.31 -19.58
CA LEU A 21 -35.02 25.14 -18.74
C LEU A 21 -33.62 25.26 -18.11
N GLY A 22 -33.55 25.23 -16.78
CA GLY A 22 -32.31 25.12 -16.02
C GLY A 22 -32.21 23.76 -15.32
N VAL A 23 -31.00 23.21 -15.23
CA VAL A 23 -30.73 21.94 -14.54
C VAL A 23 -29.55 22.12 -13.59
N MET A 24 -29.80 21.90 -12.30
CA MET A 24 -28.76 21.85 -11.26
C MET A 24 -28.21 20.43 -11.18
N VAL A 25 -26.93 20.27 -11.47
CA VAL A 25 -26.25 18.96 -11.52
C VAL A 25 -25.59 18.69 -10.18
N HIS A 26 -25.94 17.57 -9.55
CA HIS A 26 -25.33 17.09 -8.31
C HIS A 26 -24.66 15.73 -8.53
N GLN A 27 -23.54 15.53 -7.84
CA GLN A 27 -22.88 14.23 -7.75
C GLN A 27 -23.64 13.32 -6.78
N GLY A 28 -23.90 12.08 -7.18
CA GLY A 28 -24.58 11.06 -6.38
C GLY A 28 -26.00 10.76 -6.85
N LEU A 29 -26.56 9.70 -6.28
CA LEU A 29 -27.93 9.27 -6.50
C LEU A 29 -28.84 9.98 -5.51
N HIS A 30 -29.65 10.92 -6.00
CA HIS A 30 -30.51 11.75 -5.16
C HIS A 30 -31.96 11.68 -5.65
N THR A 31 -32.91 11.55 -4.72
CA THR A 31 -34.35 11.67 -5.02
C THR A 31 -34.86 13.10 -4.84
N GLU A 32 -34.22 13.87 -3.96
CA GLU A 32 -34.51 15.28 -3.66
C GLU A 32 -33.24 16.14 -3.70
N ILE A 33 -33.39 17.45 -3.89
CA ILE A 33 -32.25 18.39 -3.95
C ILE A 33 -31.48 18.34 -2.62
N PRO A 34 -30.18 18.00 -2.62
CA PRO A 34 -29.37 17.95 -1.41
C PRO A 34 -29.28 19.32 -0.71
N LYS A 35 -29.56 19.37 0.60
CA LYS A 35 -29.50 20.63 1.38
C LYS A 35 -28.08 21.06 1.77
N THR A 36 -27.16 20.11 1.90
CA THR A 36 -25.79 20.33 2.39
C THR A 36 -24.74 20.28 1.28
N GLN A 37 -25.02 19.60 0.17
CA GLN A 37 -24.10 19.45 -0.96
C GLN A 37 -24.36 20.52 -2.02
N ARG A 38 -23.33 21.29 -2.37
CA ARG A 38 -23.41 22.27 -3.46
C ARG A 38 -23.53 21.55 -4.82
N PRO A 39 -24.22 22.13 -5.81
CA PRO A 39 -24.23 21.58 -7.16
C PRO A 39 -22.83 21.65 -7.79
N LEU A 40 -22.50 20.68 -8.64
CA LEU A 40 -21.29 20.68 -9.46
C LEU A 40 -21.39 21.78 -10.54
N ALA A 41 -22.53 21.80 -11.23
CA ALA A 41 -22.76 22.72 -12.33
C ALA A 41 -24.23 23.12 -12.44
N VAL A 42 -24.46 24.23 -13.15
CA VAL A 42 -25.80 24.64 -13.59
C VAL A 42 -25.80 24.72 -15.12
N ALA A 43 -26.70 23.96 -15.74
CA ALA A 43 -26.87 23.86 -17.18
C ALA A 43 -28.14 24.60 -17.62
N PHE A 44 -28.04 25.41 -18.67
CA PHE A 44 -29.14 26.22 -19.21
C PHE A 44 -29.42 25.84 -20.67
N TYR A 45 -30.70 25.65 -20.98
CA TYR A 45 -31.16 25.19 -22.28
C TYR A 45 -31.98 26.27 -22.98
N ASP A 46 -31.87 26.33 -24.31
CA ASP A 46 -32.61 27.26 -25.16
C ASP A 46 -34.05 26.77 -25.46
N GLU A 47 -34.79 27.50 -26.29
CA GLU A 47 -36.18 27.19 -26.66
C GLU A 47 -36.31 25.84 -27.40
N GLU A 48 -35.25 25.43 -28.12
CA GLU A 48 -35.14 24.14 -28.78
C GLU A 48 -34.68 23.01 -27.85
N ASN A 49 -34.43 23.30 -26.56
CA ASN A 49 -33.87 22.39 -25.55
C ASN A 49 -32.42 21.94 -25.86
N ARG A 50 -31.61 22.82 -26.44
CA ARG A 50 -30.16 22.65 -26.64
C ARG A 50 -29.40 23.32 -25.49
N LEU A 51 -28.35 22.68 -24.99
CA LEU A 51 -27.52 23.23 -23.92
C LEU A 51 -26.72 24.41 -24.45
N TYR A 52 -27.13 25.65 -24.19
CA TYR A 52 -26.44 26.83 -24.71
C TYR A 52 -25.41 27.40 -23.72
N ARG A 53 -25.58 27.12 -22.41
CA ARG A 53 -24.68 27.62 -21.37
C ARG A 53 -24.55 26.64 -20.20
N ARG A 54 -23.34 26.47 -19.69
CA ARG A 54 -23.05 25.67 -18.49
C ARG A 54 -22.07 26.40 -17.58
N HIS A 55 -22.39 26.49 -16.29
CA HIS A 55 -21.56 27.11 -15.27
C HIS A 55 -21.04 26.03 -14.33
N GLU A 56 -19.73 25.80 -14.31
CA GLU A 56 -19.06 24.89 -13.37
C GLU A 56 -18.73 25.66 -12.08
N LEU A 57 -19.30 25.24 -10.95
CA LEU A 57 -19.25 26.03 -9.71
C LEU A 57 -17.95 25.87 -8.94
N GLU A 58 -17.31 24.70 -9.01
CA GLU A 58 -16.02 24.45 -8.34
C GLU A 58 -14.86 25.13 -9.07
N SER A 59 -14.78 24.94 -10.39
CA SER A 59 -13.71 25.50 -11.23
C SER A 59 -13.97 26.95 -11.65
N LYS A 60 -15.17 27.47 -11.39
CA LYS A 60 -15.65 28.81 -11.79
C LYS A 60 -15.52 29.05 -13.30
N LEU A 61 -15.72 28.00 -14.09
CA LEU A 61 -15.69 28.06 -15.55
C LEU A 61 -17.09 28.39 -16.08
N GLU A 62 -17.15 29.33 -17.02
CA GLU A 62 -18.35 29.56 -17.83
C GLU A 62 -18.10 28.98 -19.23
N ILE A 63 -19.01 28.10 -19.65
CA ILE A 63 -18.95 27.43 -20.96
C ILE A 63 -20.16 27.86 -21.76
N VAL A 64 -19.92 28.36 -22.97
CA VAL A 64 -20.96 28.76 -23.93
C VAL A 64 -20.86 27.87 -25.15
N TYR A 65 -21.98 27.28 -25.56
CA TYR A 65 -22.07 26.37 -26.70
C TYR A 65 -22.67 27.07 -27.90
N HIS A 66 -22.11 26.81 -29.08
CA HIS A 66 -22.53 27.40 -30.35
C HIS A 66 -23.04 26.32 -31.30
N TYR A 67 -24.18 26.57 -31.91
CA TYR A 67 -24.89 25.65 -32.79
C TYR A 67 -24.98 26.20 -34.22
N ASP A 68 -25.16 25.32 -35.20
CA ASP A 68 -25.50 25.74 -36.57
C ASP A 68 -26.97 26.18 -36.62
N GLU A 69 -27.21 27.47 -36.90
CA GLU A 69 -28.55 28.06 -37.00
C GLU A 69 -29.43 27.40 -38.05
N ARG A 70 -28.83 26.71 -39.05
CA ARG A 70 -29.55 26.01 -40.11
C ARG A 70 -29.92 24.57 -39.75
N SER A 71 -29.45 24.08 -38.61
CA SER A 71 -29.63 22.70 -38.17
C SER A 71 -30.49 22.60 -36.92
N SER A 72 -31.40 21.64 -36.89
CA SER A 72 -32.16 21.29 -35.67
C SER A 72 -31.39 20.34 -34.74
N SER A 73 -30.08 20.17 -34.95
CA SER A 73 -29.23 19.31 -34.13
C SER A 73 -29.11 19.84 -32.71
N ARG A 74 -29.12 18.93 -31.74
CA ARG A 74 -28.82 19.21 -30.32
C ARG A 74 -27.34 19.06 -29.97
N TRP A 75 -26.51 18.69 -30.95
CA TRP A 75 -25.05 18.64 -30.85
C TRP A 75 -24.44 19.97 -31.30
N PRO A 76 -23.57 20.61 -30.48
CA PRO A 76 -22.95 21.89 -30.82
C PRO A 76 -21.89 21.73 -31.91
N VAL A 77 -21.60 22.83 -32.61
CA VAL A 77 -20.49 22.91 -33.58
C VAL A 77 -19.19 23.30 -32.86
N SER A 78 -19.29 24.13 -31.82
CA SER A 78 -18.15 24.54 -31.00
C SER A 78 -18.59 24.97 -29.59
N LYS A 79 -17.63 25.06 -28.68
CA LYS A 79 -17.79 25.73 -27.39
C LYS A 79 -16.69 26.76 -27.15
N THR A 80 -17.02 27.77 -26.36
CA THR A 80 -16.07 28.72 -25.79
C THR A 80 -16.02 28.54 -24.28
N THR A 81 -14.86 28.15 -23.76
CA THR A 81 -14.61 28.07 -22.32
C THR A 81 -13.95 29.37 -21.86
N ILE A 82 -14.59 30.06 -20.91
CA ILE A 82 -14.13 31.32 -20.35
C ILE A 82 -13.48 31.03 -18.99
N TYR A 83 -12.21 31.36 -18.85
CA TYR A 83 -11.45 31.22 -17.61
C TYR A 83 -10.76 32.54 -17.28
N SER A 84 -11.24 33.21 -16.22
CA SER A 84 -10.80 34.55 -15.84
C SER A 84 -10.89 35.54 -17.03
N ASP A 85 -9.77 35.86 -17.69
CA ASP A 85 -9.68 36.77 -18.83
C ASP A 85 -9.38 36.07 -20.18
N ARG A 86 -9.24 34.74 -20.21
CA ARG A 86 -8.90 33.99 -21.42
C ARG A 86 -10.11 33.23 -21.96
N LYS A 87 -10.20 33.16 -23.29
CA LYS A 87 -11.22 32.39 -24.02
C LYS A 87 -10.52 31.29 -24.82
N LEU A 88 -10.93 30.05 -24.57
CA LEU A 88 -10.44 28.88 -25.30
C LEU A 88 -11.59 28.31 -26.14
N GLU A 89 -11.31 28.03 -27.42
CA GLU A 89 -12.28 27.46 -28.35
C GLU A 89 -12.04 25.95 -28.52
N THR A 90 -13.12 25.18 -28.55
CA THR A 90 -13.12 23.76 -28.91
C THR A 90 -14.18 23.53 -29.99
N ARG A 91 -13.84 22.82 -31.06
CA ARG A 91 -14.75 22.44 -32.14
C ARG A 91 -15.15 20.98 -32.03
N TYR A 92 -16.40 20.69 -32.36
CA TYR A 92 -16.99 19.36 -32.32
C TYR A 92 -17.28 18.85 -33.73
N ASP A 93 -17.36 17.53 -33.86
CA ASP A 93 -17.97 16.88 -35.01
C ASP A 93 -19.50 16.72 -34.86
N SER A 94 -20.14 16.08 -35.84
CA SER A 94 -21.58 15.83 -35.85
C SER A 94 -22.09 14.90 -34.74
N PHE A 95 -21.20 14.29 -33.95
CA PHE A 95 -21.52 13.39 -32.86
C PHE A 95 -21.14 13.96 -31.49
N GLY A 96 -20.74 15.23 -31.41
CA GLY A 96 -20.36 15.87 -30.15
C GLY A 96 -18.99 15.48 -29.64
N ARG A 97 -18.10 14.98 -30.50
CA ARG A 97 -16.70 14.66 -30.17
C ARG A 97 -15.78 15.82 -30.56
N PRO A 98 -14.88 16.29 -29.68
CA PRO A 98 -14.01 17.41 -29.98
C PRO A 98 -12.95 17.02 -31.00
N ILE A 99 -12.82 17.79 -32.07
CA ILE A 99 -11.88 17.51 -33.17
C ILE A 99 -10.65 18.40 -33.13
N SER A 100 -10.78 19.63 -32.65
CA SER A 100 -9.67 20.58 -32.53
C SER A 100 -10.01 21.68 -31.54
N GLY A 101 -8.99 22.33 -30.99
CA GLY A 101 -9.18 23.45 -30.09
C GLY A 101 -7.91 23.88 -29.39
N GLN A 102 -8.09 24.67 -28.34
CA GLN A 102 -7.00 25.17 -27.50
C GLN A 102 -7.12 24.66 -26.08
N GLN A 103 -5.99 24.27 -25.50
CA GLN A 103 -5.91 23.87 -24.10
C GLN A 103 -4.73 24.54 -23.39
N LEU A 104 -4.90 24.79 -22.09
CA LEU A 104 -3.87 25.37 -21.23
C LEU A 104 -3.27 24.27 -20.35
N ARG A 105 -1.94 24.08 -20.42
CA ARG A 105 -1.18 23.15 -19.57
C ARG A 105 0.02 23.87 -18.99
N ASN A 106 0.14 23.87 -17.66
CA ASN A 106 1.25 24.51 -16.92
C ASN A 106 1.60 25.94 -17.37
N GLY A 107 0.58 26.73 -17.72
CA GLY A 107 0.73 28.13 -18.15
C GLY A 107 0.90 28.36 -19.66
N THR A 108 1.19 27.31 -20.43
CA THR A 108 1.38 27.34 -21.89
C THR A 108 0.12 26.88 -22.63
N VAL A 109 -0.22 27.59 -23.72
CA VAL A 109 -1.36 27.25 -24.57
C VAL A 109 -0.88 26.34 -25.70
N PHE A 110 -1.59 25.23 -25.90
CA PHE A 110 -1.35 24.28 -26.97
C PHE A 110 -2.58 24.20 -27.87
N ASP A 111 -2.37 24.28 -29.18
CA ASP A 111 -3.38 23.89 -30.15
C ASP A 111 -3.37 22.35 -30.25
N TYR A 112 -4.55 21.74 -30.22
CA TYR A 112 -4.70 20.29 -30.36
C TYR A 112 -5.61 19.93 -31.54
N GLU A 113 -5.34 18.76 -32.12
CA GLU A 113 -6.18 18.11 -33.12
C GLU A 113 -6.35 16.63 -32.76
N TYR A 114 -7.59 16.17 -32.67
CA TYR A 114 -7.95 14.82 -32.23
C TYR A 114 -8.47 13.98 -33.40
N ARG A 115 -8.10 12.70 -33.43
CA ARG A 115 -8.61 11.72 -34.41
C ARG A 115 -9.18 10.49 -33.73
N TYR A 116 -10.28 10.00 -34.28
CA TYR A 116 -11.07 8.88 -33.76
C TYR A 116 -11.05 7.68 -34.71
N LYS A 117 -11.26 6.48 -34.17
CA LYS A 117 -11.19 5.19 -34.88
C LYS A 117 -12.14 5.07 -36.08
N HIS A 118 -13.33 5.68 -35.98
CA HIS A 118 -14.32 5.64 -37.06
C HIS A 118 -15.22 6.89 -37.02
N GLN A 119 -15.52 7.50 -38.18
CA GLN A 119 -16.47 8.61 -38.31
C GLN A 119 -17.93 8.11 -38.30
N GLY A 120 -18.29 7.24 -37.36
CA GLY A 120 -19.64 6.68 -37.18
C GLY A 120 -20.31 7.11 -35.87
N VAL A 121 -21.64 7.00 -35.79
CA VAL A 121 -22.44 7.29 -34.59
C VAL A 121 -22.05 6.35 -33.45
N GLY A 122 -21.59 6.88 -32.32
CA GLY A 122 -21.43 6.14 -31.05
C GLY A 122 -20.05 5.51 -30.79
N ASP A 123 -19.07 5.74 -31.65
CA ASP A 123 -17.67 5.35 -31.39
C ASP A 123 -16.92 6.55 -30.77
N LEU A 124 -16.69 6.49 -29.46
CA LEU A 124 -16.00 7.53 -28.68
C LEU A 124 -14.50 7.26 -28.57
N ASP A 125 -13.95 6.37 -29.38
CA ASP A 125 -12.58 5.95 -29.17
C ASP A 125 -11.57 6.89 -29.84
N LEU A 126 -11.03 7.81 -29.03
CA LEU A 126 -9.90 8.67 -29.39
C LEU A 126 -8.65 7.80 -29.62
N VAL A 127 -8.04 7.98 -30.79
CA VAL A 127 -6.90 7.18 -31.27
C VAL A 127 -5.61 7.99 -31.21
N CYS A 128 -5.65 9.26 -31.58
CA CYS A 128 -4.46 10.11 -31.52
C CYS A 128 -4.77 11.58 -31.29
N ALA A 129 -3.81 12.29 -30.72
CA ALA A 129 -3.82 13.73 -30.59
C ALA A 129 -2.52 14.30 -31.15
N THR A 130 -2.64 15.36 -31.94
CA THR A 130 -1.51 16.17 -32.39
C THR A 130 -1.57 17.50 -31.66
N TYR A 131 -0.48 17.83 -30.94
CA TYR A 131 -0.29 19.07 -30.23
C TYR A 131 0.75 19.93 -30.94
N LYS A 132 0.44 21.23 -31.08
CA LYS A 132 1.36 22.23 -31.61
C LYS A 132 1.72 23.21 -30.51
N SER A 133 3.02 23.36 -30.28
CA SER A 133 3.59 24.32 -29.32
C SER A 133 3.88 25.64 -30.03
N VAL A 134 3.72 26.74 -29.29
CA VAL A 134 4.19 28.08 -29.72
C VAL A 134 5.58 28.38 -29.12
N ASP A 135 6.06 27.56 -28.19
CA ASP A 135 7.34 27.69 -27.49
C ASP A 135 8.44 26.85 -28.18
N ASP A 136 9.62 27.45 -28.37
CA ASP A 136 10.80 26.85 -29.01
C ASP A 136 11.52 25.80 -28.13
N THR A 137 11.24 25.77 -26.82
CA THR A 137 11.86 24.84 -25.85
C THR A 137 11.19 23.45 -25.79
N PHE A 138 10.05 23.29 -26.46
CA PHE A 138 9.30 22.03 -26.54
C PHE A 138 9.20 21.59 -28.02
N PRO A 139 8.97 20.30 -28.34
CA PRO A 139 8.71 19.88 -29.71
C PRO A 139 7.68 20.77 -30.40
N ALA A 140 8.01 21.26 -31.60
CA ALA A 140 7.13 22.09 -32.40
C ALA A 140 5.84 21.34 -32.77
N LEU A 141 5.95 20.02 -32.99
CA LEU A 141 4.83 19.12 -33.21
C LEU A 141 5.00 17.85 -32.38
N LEU A 142 4.01 17.53 -31.56
CA LEU A 142 3.96 16.29 -30.78
C LEU A 142 2.70 15.53 -31.15
N THR A 143 2.83 14.31 -31.67
CA THR A 143 1.68 13.42 -31.90
C THR A 143 1.73 12.24 -30.96
N VAL A 144 0.68 12.08 -30.16
CA VAL A 144 0.51 10.99 -29.20
C VAL A 144 -0.50 10.00 -29.75
N TYR A 145 -0.18 8.72 -29.66
CA TYR A 145 -0.98 7.61 -30.18
C TYR A 145 -1.43 6.72 -29.03
N TRP A 146 -2.74 6.51 -28.90
CA TRP A 146 -3.38 5.63 -27.92
C TRP A 146 -4.10 4.48 -28.62
N TYR A 147 -3.42 3.78 -29.50
CA TYR A 147 -3.99 2.64 -30.22
C TYR A 147 -2.93 1.64 -30.63
N VAL A 148 -3.36 0.38 -30.79
CA VAL A 148 -2.55 -0.68 -31.37
C VAL A 148 -2.75 -0.69 -32.89
N GLU A 149 -1.66 -0.51 -33.63
CA GLU A 149 -1.64 -0.50 -35.10
C GLU A 149 -2.09 -1.85 -35.68
N SER A 150 -2.84 -1.79 -36.78
CA SER A 150 -3.15 -2.93 -37.64
C SER A 150 -3.03 -2.48 -39.10
N ASP A 151 -2.96 -3.43 -40.03
CA ASP A 151 -2.78 -3.20 -41.47
C ASP A 151 -3.83 -2.21 -42.05
N LYS A 152 -5.02 -2.16 -41.44
CA LYS A 152 -6.08 -1.22 -41.79
C LYS A 152 -6.46 -0.36 -40.60
N MET A 153 -6.60 0.95 -40.83
CA MET A 153 -6.97 1.92 -39.79
C MET A 153 -8.31 1.61 -39.10
N GLU A 154 -9.26 1.03 -39.84
CA GLU A 154 -10.58 0.60 -39.33
C GLU A 154 -10.47 -0.53 -38.28
N GLN A 155 -9.35 -1.26 -38.28
CA GLN A 155 -9.09 -2.38 -37.38
C GLN A 155 -8.24 -1.98 -36.16
N TRP A 156 -7.83 -0.71 -36.06
CA TRP A 156 -7.03 -0.23 -34.94
C TRP A 156 -7.77 -0.38 -33.64
N ILE A 157 -7.09 -0.81 -32.58
CA ILE A 157 -7.72 -0.99 -31.27
C ILE A 157 -7.34 0.16 -30.36
N PRO A 158 -8.33 0.92 -29.85
CA PRO A 158 -8.09 2.00 -28.93
C PRO A 158 -7.51 1.46 -27.64
N SER A 159 -6.57 2.21 -27.10
CA SER A 159 -5.95 1.98 -25.81
C SER A 159 -6.23 3.18 -24.92
N ASN A 160 -6.20 2.95 -23.61
CA ASN A 160 -6.08 4.04 -22.63
C ASN A 160 -4.61 4.36 -22.32
N LYS A 161 -3.68 3.54 -22.84
CA LYS A 161 -2.24 3.69 -22.67
C LYS A 161 -1.60 4.32 -23.92
N VAL A 162 -0.50 5.03 -23.72
CA VAL A 162 0.28 5.65 -24.81
C VAL A 162 1.04 4.55 -25.52
N GLN A 163 0.75 4.28 -26.78
CA GLN A 163 1.45 3.24 -27.54
C GLN A 163 2.69 3.79 -28.23
N ALA A 164 2.59 5.02 -28.77
CA ALA A 164 3.70 5.69 -29.42
C ALA A 164 3.58 7.20 -29.35
N VAL A 165 4.72 7.87 -29.48
CA VAL A 165 4.83 9.32 -29.62
C VAL A 165 5.75 9.64 -30.79
N ARG A 166 5.32 10.54 -31.66
CA ARG A 166 6.16 11.16 -32.68
C ARG A 166 6.38 12.63 -32.33
N ALA A 167 7.62 13.00 -32.10
CA ALA A 167 8.01 14.36 -31.73
C ALA A 167 8.92 14.97 -32.80
N VAL A 168 8.56 16.15 -33.28
CA VAL A 168 9.35 16.92 -34.25
C VAL A 168 9.83 18.19 -33.57
N PHE A 169 11.15 18.33 -33.45
CA PHE A 169 11.79 19.52 -32.88
C PHE A 169 12.02 20.60 -33.93
N SER A 170 12.13 21.85 -33.48
CA SER A 170 12.45 23.02 -34.33
C SER A 170 13.78 22.87 -35.08
N SER A 171 14.69 22.02 -34.58
CA SER A 171 15.95 21.62 -35.23
C SER A 171 15.78 20.73 -36.46
N GLY A 172 14.56 20.24 -36.76
CA GLY A 172 14.26 19.33 -37.87
C GLY A 172 14.42 17.84 -37.54
N GLN A 173 14.81 17.51 -36.30
CA GLN A 173 14.93 16.14 -35.84
C GLN A 173 13.56 15.55 -35.49
N MET A 174 13.31 14.31 -35.93
CA MET A 174 12.08 13.58 -35.61
C MET A 174 12.42 12.34 -34.77
N TYR A 175 11.76 12.23 -33.63
CA TYR A 175 11.87 11.10 -32.71
C TYR A 175 10.58 10.28 -32.77
N GLU A 176 10.74 8.97 -32.92
CA GLU A 176 9.67 7.99 -32.72
C GLU A 176 9.97 7.21 -31.45
N ILE A 177 9.05 7.30 -30.50
CA ILE A 177 9.18 6.71 -29.18
C ILE A 177 8.01 5.73 -29.02
N ARG A 178 8.31 4.49 -28.61
CA ARG A 178 7.32 3.41 -28.44
C ARG A 178 7.34 2.93 -27.00
N TRP A 179 6.16 2.71 -26.44
CA TRP A 179 5.97 2.17 -25.10
C TRP A 179 5.56 0.71 -25.21
N ILE A 180 6.37 -0.17 -24.66
CA ILE A 180 6.14 -1.61 -24.65
C ILE A 180 5.62 -1.99 -23.27
N TYR A 181 4.34 -2.34 -23.20
CA TYR A 181 3.68 -2.74 -21.96
C TYR A 181 3.69 -4.25 -21.78
N LYS A 182 4.60 -4.75 -20.94
CA LYS A 182 4.62 -6.17 -20.56
C LYS A 182 3.55 -6.51 -19.51
N HIS A 183 3.11 -5.53 -18.72
CA HIS A 183 2.06 -5.64 -17.69
C HIS A 183 1.37 -4.27 -17.48
N ALA A 184 0.47 -4.14 -16.50
CA ALA A 184 -0.30 -2.91 -16.34
C ALA A 184 0.54 -1.71 -15.89
N ARG A 185 1.62 -1.94 -15.14
CA ARG A 185 2.43 -0.90 -14.50
C ARG A 185 3.84 -0.78 -15.07
N GLY A 186 4.09 0.27 -15.85
CA GLY A 186 5.42 0.54 -16.39
C GLY A 186 5.55 0.02 -17.82
N ALA A 187 6.31 0.75 -18.61
CA ALA A 187 6.60 0.42 -19.99
C ALA A 187 8.10 0.46 -20.18
N ASP A 188 8.61 -0.47 -20.98
CA ASP A 188 9.91 -0.29 -21.59
C ASP A 188 9.75 0.75 -22.70
N VAL A 189 10.64 1.74 -22.74
CA VAL A 189 10.60 2.80 -23.75
C VAL A 189 11.72 2.58 -24.75
N GLU A 190 11.34 2.38 -26.00
CA GLU A 190 12.25 2.33 -27.12
C GLU A 190 12.14 3.62 -27.91
N ALA A 191 13.29 4.26 -28.18
CA ALA A 191 13.33 5.49 -28.95
C ALA A 191 14.24 5.34 -30.17
N SER A 192 13.79 5.92 -31.28
CA SER A 192 14.56 6.03 -32.51
C SER A 192 14.51 7.46 -33.02
N VAL A 193 15.63 7.93 -33.54
CA VAL A 193 15.76 9.25 -34.18
C VAL A 193 15.93 9.09 -35.68
N TYR A 194 15.21 9.92 -36.43
CA TYR A 194 15.36 10.04 -37.87
C TYR A 194 16.23 11.26 -38.18
N LEU A 195 17.43 11.00 -38.71
CA LEU A 195 18.39 12.01 -39.16
C LEU A 195 18.69 11.75 -40.63
N ASP A 196 18.49 12.75 -41.49
CA ASP A 196 18.79 12.66 -42.94
C ASP A 196 18.16 11.45 -43.65
N GLY A 197 16.94 11.06 -43.22
CA GLY A 197 16.23 9.90 -43.77
C GLY A 197 16.67 8.53 -43.25
N VAL A 198 17.63 8.48 -42.31
CA VAL A 198 18.10 7.25 -41.67
C VAL A 198 17.58 7.15 -40.23
N CYS A 199 16.97 6.01 -39.90
CA CYS A 199 16.49 5.70 -38.55
C CYS A 199 17.61 5.06 -37.71
N ARG A 200 17.85 5.57 -36.50
CA ARG A 200 18.83 5.01 -35.55
C ARG A 200 18.23 4.90 -34.14
N PRO A 201 18.50 3.81 -33.40
CA PRO A 201 18.10 3.72 -32.00
C PRO A 201 18.85 4.75 -31.15
N CYS A 202 18.17 5.35 -30.18
CA CYS A 202 18.73 6.35 -29.28
C CYS A 202 18.06 6.32 -27.90
N PHE A 203 18.57 7.12 -26.96
CA PHE A 203 17.84 7.40 -25.73
C PHE A 203 16.66 8.36 -26.00
N PRO A 204 15.51 8.19 -25.32
CA PRO A 204 14.38 9.09 -25.50
C PRO A 204 14.69 10.50 -24.95
N PRO A 205 14.21 11.57 -25.60
CA PRO A 205 14.35 12.94 -25.08
C PRO A 205 13.70 13.10 -23.69
N PRO A 206 14.42 13.65 -22.69
CA PRO A 206 13.91 13.82 -21.32
C PRO A 206 12.62 14.65 -21.27
N GLU A 207 12.48 15.68 -22.10
CA GLU A 207 11.34 16.60 -22.09
C GLU A 207 10.00 15.91 -22.41
N ILE A 208 10.06 14.77 -23.10
CA ILE A 208 8.89 13.96 -23.45
C ILE A 208 8.60 12.93 -22.36
N VAL A 209 9.65 12.25 -21.85
CA VAL A 209 9.50 11.16 -20.86
C VAL A 209 9.21 11.70 -19.45
N GLU A 210 9.69 12.89 -19.12
CA GLU A 210 9.43 13.55 -17.84
C GLU A 210 8.02 14.20 -17.77
N GLU A 211 7.27 14.16 -18.87
CA GLU A 211 5.87 14.63 -18.97
C GLU A 211 5.62 16.04 -18.40
N THR A 212 6.52 16.99 -18.65
CA THR A 212 6.48 18.33 -18.04
C THR A 212 5.15 19.08 -18.24
N PHE A 213 4.38 18.75 -19.29
CA PHE A 213 3.08 19.39 -19.60
C PHE A 213 1.85 18.45 -19.47
N GLY A 214 2.04 17.17 -19.12
CA GLY A 214 0.93 16.20 -19.02
C GLY A 214 0.12 16.02 -20.31
N LEU A 215 0.78 15.99 -21.47
CA LEU A 215 0.16 15.87 -22.80
C LEU A 215 0.01 14.41 -23.28
N LEU A 216 0.71 13.48 -22.63
CA LEU A 216 0.71 12.07 -23.00
C LEU A 216 -0.56 11.35 -22.51
N ASP A 217 -1.17 11.82 -21.43
CA ASP A 217 -2.40 11.24 -20.91
C ASP A 217 -3.55 11.37 -21.92
N LYS A 218 -4.26 10.25 -22.13
CA LYS A 218 -5.49 10.26 -22.92
C LYS A 218 -6.52 11.13 -22.18
N PRO A 219 -7.08 12.16 -22.82
CA PRO A 219 -8.04 13.01 -22.13
C PRO A 219 -9.33 12.20 -21.81
N THR A 220 -10.01 12.50 -20.71
CA THR A 220 -11.08 11.64 -20.14
C THR A 220 -12.45 12.30 -20.01
N GLN A 221 -12.53 13.64 -20.03
CA GLN A 221 -13.78 14.38 -19.82
C GLN A 221 -13.91 15.50 -20.87
N PHE A 222 -14.37 15.17 -22.07
CA PHE A 222 -14.47 16.17 -23.14
C PHE A 222 -15.57 15.96 -24.17
N TYR A 223 -16.33 14.85 -24.08
CA TYR A 223 -17.45 14.62 -24.97
C TYR A 223 -18.63 15.48 -24.54
N PHE A 224 -19.42 15.94 -25.51
CA PHE A 224 -20.56 16.79 -25.23
C PHE A 224 -21.64 16.06 -24.40
N ASP A 225 -21.80 14.76 -24.56
CA ASP A 225 -22.74 13.96 -23.77
C ASP A 225 -22.31 13.75 -22.31
N ASP A 226 -21.03 13.98 -22.00
CA ASP A 226 -20.60 14.11 -20.62
C ASP A 226 -21.09 15.40 -19.96
N GLU A 227 -21.26 16.45 -20.76
CA GLU A 227 -21.63 17.81 -20.33
C GLU A 227 -23.16 18.05 -20.34
N ASP A 228 -23.90 17.44 -21.27
CA ASP A 228 -25.36 17.52 -21.38
C ASP A 228 -26.05 16.25 -20.85
N LEU A 229 -26.60 16.33 -19.63
CA LEU A 229 -27.39 15.24 -19.03
C LEU A 229 -28.66 14.87 -19.82
N LEU A 230 -29.13 15.76 -20.69
CA LEU A 230 -30.42 15.65 -21.39
C LEU A 230 -30.28 15.32 -22.88
N ILE A 231 -29.06 15.12 -23.39
CA ILE A 231 -28.82 14.98 -24.83
C ILE A 231 -29.55 13.79 -25.46
N TYR A 232 -29.66 12.67 -24.73
CA TYR A 232 -30.31 11.45 -25.20
C TYR A 232 -31.84 11.43 -25.01
N HIS A 233 -32.42 12.44 -24.37
CA HIS A 233 -33.87 12.55 -24.22
C HIS A 233 -34.51 13.23 -25.44
N SER A 234 -35.66 12.72 -25.88
CA SER A 234 -36.37 13.33 -27.00
C SER A 234 -36.91 14.73 -26.63
N PRO A 235 -36.95 15.69 -27.56
CA PRO A 235 -37.51 17.02 -27.29
C PRO A 235 -38.96 16.98 -26.77
N ALA A 236 -39.75 16.01 -27.21
CA ALA A 236 -41.12 15.80 -26.72
C ALA A 236 -41.16 15.36 -25.24
N SER A 237 -40.20 14.55 -24.80
CA SER A 237 -40.07 14.15 -23.39
C SER A 237 -39.60 15.32 -22.52
N LEU A 238 -38.67 16.15 -23.01
CA LEU A 238 -38.22 17.35 -22.30
C LEU A 238 -39.33 18.41 -22.17
N LYS A 239 -40.09 18.67 -23.25
CA LYS A 239 -41.26 19.57 -23.21
C LYS A 239 -42.31 19.10 -22.20
N ARG A 240 -42.58 17.79 -22.12
CA ARG A 240 -43.49 17.21 -21.09
C ARG A 240 -42.97 17.38 -19.67
N MET A 241 -41.65 17.28 -19.46
CA MET A 241 -41.02 17.49 -18.16
C MET A 241 -41.18 18.94 -17.69
N VAL A 242 -41.01 19.91 -18.59
CA VAL A 242 -41.17 21.35 -18.32
C VAL A 242 -42.63 21.73 -18.01
N LEU A 243 -43.59 21.16 -18.74
CA LEU A 243 -45.03 21.45 -18.59
C LEU A 243 -45.63 20.94 -17.26
N ARG A 244 -45.05 19.93 -16.63
CA ARG A 244 -45.56 19.33 -15.39
C ARG A 244 -45.19 20.12 -14.13
N ASN A 245 -44.17 20.98 -14.21
CA ASN A 245 -43.73 21.83 -13.09
C ASN A 245 -44.49 23.17 -13.01
N ASP A 246 -45.49 23.37 -13.87
CA ASP A 246 -46.46 24.45 -13.77
C ASP A 246 -47.61 24.07 -12.86
N ALA A 247 -47.74 24.77 -11.73
CA ALA A 247 -48.90 24.67 -10.83
C ALA A 247 -50.24 25.03 -11.51
N SER A 248 -50.20 25.57 -12.73
CA SER A 248 -51.34 25.93 -13.58
C SER A 248 -51.87 24.76 -14.43
N PHE A 249 -51.10 23.69 -14.68
CA PHE A 249 -51.58 22.57 -15.51
C PHE A 249 -52.53 21.61 -14.77
N ALA A 250 -52.53 21.65 -13.42
CA ALA A 250 -53.48 20.89 -12.59
C ALA A 250 -54.94 21.38 -12.72
N ARG A 251 -55.19 22.56 -13.31
CA ARG A 251 -56.55 23.07 -13.57
C ARG A 251 -57.07 22.83 -14.99
N VAL A 252 -56.20 22.57 -15.96
CA VAL A 252 -56.64 22.46 -17.38
C VAL A 252 -57.25 21.09 -17.69
N PHE A 253 -56.99 20.07 -16.87
CA PHE A 253 -57.57 18.73 -17.05
C PHE A 253 -58.96 18.52 -16.41
N SER A 254 -59.60 19.54 -15.82
CA SER A 254 -60.96 19.39 -15.27
C SER A 254 -62.09 19.75 -16.25
N THR A 255 -61.79 20.28 -17.43
CA THR A 255 -62.82 20.88 -18.32
C THR A 255 -62.72 20.53 -19.81
N VAL A 256 -61.90 19.55 -20.21
CA VAL A 256 -61.98 18.98 -21.57
C VAL A 256 -62.14 17.46 -21.49
N SER A 257 -63.31 17.02 -21.95
CA SER A 257 -63.87 15.69 -21.86
C SER A 257 -63.27 14.69 -22.86
N SER A 258 -62.97 13.49 -22.37
CA SER A 258 -63.46 12.20 -22.88
C SER A 258 -63.26 11.78 -24.35
N SER A 259 -62.18 12.15 -25.04
CA SER A 259 -61.91 11.57 -26.36
C SER A 259 -60.43 11.48 -26.76
N TRP A 260 -59.57 10.93 -25.88
CA TRP A 260 -58.29 10.32 -26.29
C TRP A 260 -57.96 9.11 -25.40
N PRO A 261 -58.32 7.88 -25.82
CA PRO A 261 -58.12 6.66 -25.02
C PRO A 261 -56.67 6.11 -25.10
N PHE A 262 -55.67 6.96 -25.36
CA PHE A 262 -54.25 6.55 -25.48
C PHE A 262 -53.28 7.31 -24.57
N CYS A 263 -53.72 8.33 -23.81
CA CYS A 263 -52.81 9.11 -22.96
C CYS A 263 -52.56 8.49 -21.57
N TRP A 264 -53.14 7.32 -21.31
CA TRP A 264 -53.04 6.56 -20.04
C TRP A 264 -52.25 5.24 -20.18
N MET A 265 -51.40 5.13 -21.19
CA MET A 265 -50.37 4.09 -21.26
C MET A 265 -48.98 4.71 -21.13
N GLY A 266 -48.29 4.40 -20.03
CA GLY A 266 -46.83 4.43 -19.96
C GLY A 266 -46.18 5.71 -19.42
N LEU A 267 -46.60 6.21 -18.25
CA LEU A 267 -45.78 7.12 -17.43
C LEU A 267 -44.73 6.31 -16.63
N GLY A 268 -43.92 5.54 -17.34
CA GLY A 268 -42.78 4.83 -16.75
C GLY A 268 -41.53 5.70 -16.72
N GLU A 269 -40.59 5.36 -15.86
CA GLU A 269 -39.21 5.84 -15.95
C GLU A 269 -38.69 5.59 -17.38
N VAL A 270 -38.19 6.63 -18.05
CA VAL A 270 -37.57 6.50 -19.37
C VAL A 270 -36.09 6.23 -19.16
N VAL A 271 -35.68 4.99 -19.37
CA VAL A 271 -34.29 4.54 -19.24
C VAL A 271 -33.69 4.31 -20.62
N SER A 272 -32.54 4.93 -20.88
CA SER A 272 -31.73 4.72 -22.08
C SER A 272 -30.45 3.96 -21.72
N TYR A 273 -30.20 2.84 -22.40
CA TYR A 273 -28.99 2.05 -22.22
C TYR A 273 -27.99 2.31 -23.35
N HIS A 274 -26.72 2.48 -23.00
CA HIS A 274 -25.62 2.63 -23.94
C HIS A 274 -24.61 1.49 -23.75
N LYS A 275 -24.01 1.04 -24.85
CA LYS A 275 -23.00 -0.02 -24.80
C LYS A 275 -21.66 0.58 -24.35
N LEU A 276 -21.04 -0.05 -23.36
CA LEU A 276 -19.69 0.28 -22.90
C LEU A 276 -18.67 -0.73 -23.44
N SER A 277 -17.41 -0.31 -23.55
CA SER A 277 -16.27 -1.20 -23.86
C SER A 277 -16.06 -2.22 -22.74
N SER A 278 -15.51 -3.39 -23.07
CA SER A 278 -15.20 -4.45 -22.10
C SER A 278 -14.26 -3.96 -21.00
N SER A 279 -13.20 -3.22 -21.33
CA SER A 279 -12.29 -2.58 -20.35
C SER A 279 -13.02 -1.68 -19.34
N ALA A 280 -13.93 -0.81 -19.80
CA ALA A 280 -14.73 0.06 -18.94
C ALA A 280 -15.68 -0.71 -18.00
N LEU A 281 -16.34 -1.76 -18.51
CA LEU A 281 -17.20 -2.62 -17.68
C LEU A 281 -16.41 -3.34 -16.60
N ARG A 282 -15.24 -3.90 -16.97
CA ARG A 282 -14.35 -4.56 -16.01
C ARG A 282 -13.80 -3.57 -14.99
N THR A 283 -13.46 -2.35 -15.41
CA THR A 283 -13.03 -1.28 -14.50
C THR A 283 -14.10 -1.01 -13.44
N ALA A 284 -15.35 -0.79 -13.84
CA ALA A 284 -16.45 -0.55 -12.92
C ALA A 284 -16.67 -1.73 -11.95
N LEU A 285 -16.63 -2.96 -12.45
CA LEU A 285 -16.79 -4.19 -11.66
C LEU A 285 -15.73 -4.28 -10.55
N TRP A 286 -14.46 -4.11 -10.91
CA TRP A 286 -13.35 -4.27 -9.99
C TRP A 286 -13.19 -3.10 -9.02
N GLU A 287 -13.56 -1.88 -9.42
CA GLU A 287 -13.68 -0.75 -8.48
C GLU A 287 -14.80 -0.98 -7.46
N SER A 288 -15.92 -1.55 -7.88
CA SER A 288 -17.04 -1.89 -6.97
C SER A 288 -16.62 -2.95 -5.95
N TRP A 289 -15.87 -3.97 -6.38
CA TRP A 289 -15.33 -4.99 -5.48
C TRP A 289 -14.37 -4.40 -4.43
N GLN A 290 -13.50 -3.46 -4.82
CA GLN A 290 -12.57 -2.80 -3.89
C GLN A 290 -13.28 -1.95 -2.83
N LYS A 291 -14.47 -1.42 -3.12
CA LYS A 291 -15.26 -0.53 -2.24
C LYS A 291 -16.20 -1.29 -1.27
N ALA A 292 -15.84 -2.51 -0.86
CA ALA A 292 -16.62 -3.43 0.01
C ALA A 292 -17.60 -2.74 0.99
N PRO A 293 -18.84 -3.28 1.17
CA PRO A 293 -19.21 -4.69 1.06
C PRO A 293 -20.12 -5.05 -0.14
N TYR A 294 -20.17 -4.22 -1.19
CA TYR A 294 -21.19 -4.32 -2.24
C TYR A 294 -21.15 -5.60 -3.11
N LEU A 295 -19.97 -6.23 -3.26
CA LEU A 295 -19.77 -7.38 -4.13
C LEU A 295 -18.71 -8.32 -3.53
N ASP A 296 -19.02 -9.61 -3.43
CA ASP A 296 -18.05 -10.62 -3.00
C ASP A 296 -17.11 -11.06 -4.14
N ALA A 297 -15.99 -11.68 -3.78
CA ALA A 297 -14.95 -12.11 -4.71
C ALA A 297 -15.42 -13.13 -5.77
N LEU A 298 -16.26 -14.09 -5.39
CA LEU A 298 -16.72 -15.15 -6.30
C LEU A 298 -17.65 -14.57 -7.36
N THR A 299 -18.59 -13.73 -6.93
CA THR A 299 -19.51 -13.04 -7.84
C THR A 299 -18.75 -12.11 -8.79
N ALA A 300 -17.75 -11.38 -8.29
CA ALA A 300 -16.90 -10.53 -9.12
C ALA A 300 -16.16 -11.33 -10.21
N SER A 301 -15.50 -12.43 -9.86
CA SER A 301 -14.81 -13.30 -10.82
C SER A 301 -15.76 -13.89 -11.88
N PHE A 302 -16.96 -14.33 -11.47
CA PHE A 302 -17.96 -14.85 -12.40
C PHE A 302 -18.43 -13.79 -13.41
N LEU A 303 -18.71 -12.57 -12.94
CA LEU A 303 -19.11 -11.46 -13.81
C LEU A 303 -17.98 -11.04 -14.75
N ASP A 304 -16.72 -11.09 -14.29
CA ASP A 304 -15.54 -10.77 -15.10
C ASP A 304 -15.41 -11.75 -16.29
N GLU A 305 -15.53 -13.06 -16.04
CA GLU A 305 -15.55 -14.07 -17.11
C GLU A 305 -16.71 -13.84 -18.08
N PHE A 306 -17.90 -13.50 -17.57
CA PHE A 306 -19.06 -13.23 -18.42
C PHE A 306 -18.81 -12.06 -19.38
N ILE A 307 -18.17 -10.98 -18.90
CA ILE A 307 -17.77 -9.84 -19.74
C ILE A 307 -16.79 -10.32 -20.82
N LEU A 308 -15.74 -11.07 -20.44
CA LEU A 308 -14.73 -11.58 -21.37
C LEU A 308 -15.28 -12.54 -22.42
N ARG A 309 -16.30 -13.34 -22.08
CA ARG A 309 -16.99 -14.22 -23.04
C ARG A 309 -17.81 -13.47 -24.08
N LYS A 310 -18.21 -12.22 -23.79
CA LYS A 310 -18.94 -11.35 -24.73
C LYS A 310 -18.00 -10.53 -25.61
N GLU A 311 -16.71 -10.47 -25.29
CA GLU A 311 -15.71 -9.76 -26.07
C GLU A 311 -15.54 -10.38 -27.48
N PRO A 312 -15.79 -9.63 -28.57
CA PRO A 312 -15.66 -10.14 -29.94
C PRO A 312 -14.29 -10.75 -30.27
N LEU A 313 -13.18 -10.15 -29.80
CA LEU A 313 -11.82 -10.62 -30.10
C LEU A 313 -11.54 -12.00 -29.48
N LEU A 314 -12.11 -12.29 -28.31
CA LEU A 314 -11.93 -13.57 -27.62
C LEU A 314 -12.87 -14.67 -28.13
N ARG A 315 -13.80 -14.36 -29.05
CA ARG A 315 -14.82 -15.33 -29.49
C ARG A 315 -14.19 -16.57 -30.13
N HIS A 316 -13.10 -16.43 -30.90
CA HIS A 316 -12.44 -17.59 -31.51
C HIS A 316 -11.72 -18.43 -30.46
N TYR A 317 -10.99 -17.78 -29.54
CA TYR A 317 -10.35 -18.41 -28.40
C TYR A 317 -11.33 -19.26 -27.58
N TRP A 318 -12.47 -18.67 -27.15
CA TRP A 318 -13.46 -19.38 -26.34
C TRP A 318 -14.03 -20.61 -27.04
N ARG A 319 -14.32 -20.52 -28.35
CA ARG A 319 -14.78 -21.69 -29.12
C ARG A 319 -13.75 -22.82 -29.12
N LEU A 320 -12.47 -22.50 -29.32
CA LEU A 320 -11.39 -23.49 -29.36
C LEU A 320 -11.15 -24.11 -27.98
N ARG A 321 -11.10 -23.29 -26.92
CA ARG A 321 -10.97 -23.73 -25.52
C ARG A 321 -12.12 -24.64 -25.13
N ASP A 322 -13.36 -24.22 -25.35
CA ASP A 322 -14.57 -24.97 -24.98
C ASP A 322 -14.70 -26.27 -25.81
N SER A 323 -14.07 -26.34 -26.98
CA SER A 323 -13.97 -27.55 -27.81
C SER A 323 -12.77 -28.45 -27.48
N GLY A 324 -11.94 -28.08 -26.50
CA GLY A 324 -10.76 -28.85 -26.06
C GLY A 324 -9.49 -28.66 -26.91
N TYR A 325 -9.47 -27.75 -27.89
CA TYR A 325 -8.30 -27.47 -28.72
C TYR A 325 -7.36 -26.45 -28.06
N LEU A 326 -6.80 -26.81 -26.89
CA LEU A 326 -6.08 -25.87 -26.01
C LEU A 326 -4.86 -25.19 -26.67
N GLN A 327 -4.05 -25.94 -27.41
CA GLN A 327 -2.86 -25.39 -28.07
C GLN A 327 -3.23 -24.35 -29.13
N ARG A 328 -4.24 -24.64 -29.96
CA ARG A 328 -4.74 -23.71 -30.98
C ARG A 328 -5.40 -22.47 -30.34
N ALA A 329 -6.05 -22.66 -29.20
CA ALA A 329 -6.60 -21.55 -28.44
C ALA A 329 -5.49 -20.59 -27.98
N ALA A 330 -4.37 -21.12 -27.46
CA ALA A 330 -3.20 -20.31 -27.10
C ALA A 330 -2.55 -19.61 -28.31
N GLU A 331 -2.38 -20.31 -29.44
CA GLU A 331 -1.87 -19.72 -30.69
C GLU A 331 -2.76 -18.57 -31.19
N THR A 332 -4.08 -18.69 -31.05
CA THR A 332 -5.04 -17.64 -31.41
C THR A 332 -4.88 -16.39 -30.53
N LEU A 333 -4.65 -16.58 -29.22
CA LEU A 333 -4.38 -15.45 -28.32
C LEU A 333 -3.08 -14.75 -28.67
N ASP A 334 -2.04 -15.50 -29.02
CA ASP A 334 -0.71 -14.94 -29.29
C ASP A 334 -0.67 -14.10 -30.58
N GLN A 335 -1.45 -14.47 -31.59
CA GLN A 335 -1.57 -13.74 -32.86
C GLN A 335 -2.14 -12.32 -32.67
N ASP A 336 -3.16 -12.18 -31.82
CA ASP A 336 -3.87 -10.92 -31.59
C ASP A 336 -3.61 -10.34 -30.18
N LEU A 337 -2.49 -10.69 -29.54
CA LEU A 337 -2.28 -10.42 -28.12
C LEU A 337 -2.38 -8.95 -27.74
N GLU A 338 -1.66 -8.07 -28.44
CA GLU A 338 -1.66 -6.62 -28.15
C GLU A 338 -3.06 -6.02 -28.28
N GLN A 339 -3.79 -6.46 -29.30
CA GLN A 339 -5.17 -6.08 -29.58
C GLN A 339 -6.13 -6.54 -28.46
N ILE A 340 -6.01 -7.81 -28.04
CA ILE A 340 -6.81 -8.38 -26.96
C ILE A 340 -6.53 -7.65 -25.64
N VAL A 341 -5.25 -7.48 -25.28
CA VAL A 341 -4.82 -6.80 -24.05
C VAL A 341 -5.44 -5.40 -24.00
N SER A 342 -5.30 -4.61 -25.07
CA SER A 342 -5.85 -3.24 -25.12
C SER A 342 -7.38 -3.19 -24.97
N ALA A 343 -8.11 -4.19 -25.47
CA ALA A 343 -9.57 -4.22 -25.42
C ALA A 343 -10.12 -4.64 -24.05
N ILE A 344 -9.45 -5.55 -23.36
CA ILE A 344 -9.95 -6.16 -22.13
C ILE A 344 -9.35 -5.58 -20.86
N GLU A 345 -8.18 -4.95 -20.91
CA GLU A 345 -7.48 -4.50 -19.70
C GLU A 345 -8.26 -3.37 -18.99
N PRO A 346 -8.57 -3.51 -17.69
CA PRO A 346 -9.20 -2.44 -16.90
C PRO A 346 -8.31 -1.21 -16.74
N SER A 347 -8.82 -0.19 -16.05
CA SER A 347 -8.01 0.95 -15.65
C SER A 347 -6.77 0.50 -14.87
N TYR A 348 -5.69 1.26 -15.04
CA TYR A 348 -4.41 1.04 -14.36
C TYR A 348 -4.54 0.92 -12.84
N GLU A 349 -5.37 1.78 -12.23
CA GLU A 349 -5.56 1.80 -10.78
C GLU A 349 -6.26 0.53 -10.28
N SER A 350 -7.28 0.06 -11.02
CA SER A 350 -8.03 -1.14 -10.65
C SER A 350 -7.23 -2.39 -10.91
N SER A 351 -6.63 -2.55 -12.09
CA SER A 351 -5.85 -3.75 -12.43
C SER A 351 -4.72 -3.99 -11.45
N SER A 352 -3.94 -2.94 -11.12
CA SER A 352 -2.77 -3.07 -10.26
C SER A 352 -3.07 -3.40 -8.79
N LYS A 353 -4.34 -3.42 -8.38
CA LYS A 353 -4.79 -3.77 -7.02
C LYS A 353 -5.79 -4.94 -7.01
N CYS A 354 -6.04 -5.57 -8.15
CA CYS A 354 -7.03 -6.64 -8.29
C CYS A 354 -6.34 -7.95 -8.66
N PRO A 355 -6.02 -8.80 -7.67
CA PRO A 355 -5.28 -10.03 -7.91
C PRO A 355 -6.19 -11.12 -8.50
N LEU A 356 -7.52 -11.00 -8.35
CA LEU A 356 -8.53 -11.93 -8.87
C LEU A 356 -8.98 -11.64 -10.31
N LEU A 357 -8.46 -10.55 -10.90
CA LEU A 357 -8.74 -10.17 -12.27
C LEU A 357 -8.26 -11.26 -13.23
N ILE A 358 -9.08 -11.70 -14.19
CA ILE A 358 -8.63 -12.62 -15.24
C ILE A 358 -7.70 -11.88 -16.19
N LYS A 359 -6.42 -12.22 -16.18
CA LYS A 359 -5.40 -11.59 -17.03
C LYS A 359 -5.20 -12.36 -18.34
N PRO A 360 -4.58 -11.74 -19.36
CA PRO A 360 -4.16 -12.45 -20.57
C PRO A 360 -3.36 -13.72 -20.26
N ALA A 361 -2.48 -13.69 -19.25
CA ALA A 361 -1.74 -14.87 -18.78
C ALA A 361 -2.64 -16.01 -18.29
N ASP A 362 -3.74 -15.71 -17.57
CA ASP A 362 -4.72 -16.72 -17.16
C ASP A 362 -5.37 -17.39 -18.38
N LEU A 363 -5.64 -16.62 -19.44
CA LEU A 363 -6.21 -17.16 -20.68
C LEU A 363 -5.26 -18.15 -21.37
N PHE A 364 -3.94 -17.89 -21.36
CA PHE A 364 -2.94 -18.80 -21.91
C PHE A 364 -2.89 -20.16 -21.21
N ILE A 365 -3.08 -20.18 -19.89
CA ILE A 365 -3.07 -21.43 -19.10
C ILE A 365 -4.48 -22.02 -18.89
N MET A 366 -5.51 -21.44 -19.50
CA MET A 366 -6.92 -21.84 -19.36
C MET A 366 -7.45 -21.69 -17.93
N GLY A 367 -6.89 -20.76 -17.16
CA GLY A 367 -7.29 -20.43 -15.79
C GLY A 367 -8.57 -19.61 -15.68
N LEU A 368 -8.94 -19.30 -14.45
CA LEU A 368 -10.13 -18.56 -14.02
C LEU A 368 -9.77 -17.34 -13.13
N GLY A 369 -8.51 -16.89 -13.17
CA GLY A 369 -7.97 -15.77 -12.38
C GLY A 369 -7.20 -16.25 -11.13
N LYS A 370 -6.01 -15.68 -10.88
CA LYS A 370 -4.99 -16.16 -9.89
C LYS A 370 -4.38 -17.53 -10.17
N ASP A 371 -4.87 -18.24 -11.18
CA ASP A 371 -4.28 -19.52 -11.62
C ASP A 371 -2.94 -19.25 -12.28
N ALA A 372 -2.84 -18.17 -13.06
CA ALA A 372 -1.57 -17.70 -13.55
C ALA A 372 -0.84 -17.01 -12.41
N ASN A 373 0.35 -17.53 -12.09
CA ASN A 373 1.25 -16.86 -11.15
C ASN A 373 1.88 -15.60 -11.77
N GLN A 374 1.64 -15.32 -13.06
CA GLN A 374 2.31 -14.27 -13.82
C GLN A 374 1.45 -13.01 -13.91
N THR A 375 2.09 -11.86 -13.79
CA THR A 375 1.47 -10.56 -14.00
C THR A 375 1.70 -10.03 -15.42
N THR A 376 2.72 -10.54 -16.11
CA THR A 376 3.04 -10.20 -17.50
C THR A 376 2.09 -10.88 -18.48
N ALA A 377 1.94 -10.30 -19.68
CA ALA A 377 1.07 -10.86 -20.72
C ALA A 377 1.58 -12.20 -21.28
N ARG A 378 2.92 -12.37 -21.36
CA ARG A 378 3.59 -13.60 -21.83
C ARG A 378 4.52 -14.20 -20.76
N LEU A 379 4.75 -15.51 -20.90
CA LEU A 379 5.67 -16.33 -20.09
C LEU A 379 7.14 -15.92 -20.27
N ASP A 380 7.57 -15.75 -21.52
CA ASP A 380 8.99 -15.49 -21.84
C ASP A 380 9.47 -14.12 -21.33
N ASP A 381 8.55 -13.16 -21.22
CA ASP A 381 8.83 -11.82 -20.68
C ASP A 381 9.12 -11.84 -19.17
N ALA A 382 8.63 -12.85 -18.45
CA ALA A 382 8.73 -12.88 -17.00
C ALA A 382 10.16 -13.14 -16.50
N TYR A 383 10.90 -14.06 -17.15
CA TYR A 383 12.12 -14.67 -16.58
C TYR A 383 13.45 -14.34 -17.31
N SER A 384 13.42 -13.54 -18.38
CA SER A 384 14.60 -13.32 -19.23
C SER A 384 15.53 -12.20 -18.72
N ASP A 385 16.65 -12.51 -18.06
CA ASP A 385 17.64 -11.52 -17.56
C ASP A 385 18.27 -10.66 -18.68
N SER A 386 18.48 -9.37 -18.41
CA SER A 386 19.19 -8.44 -19.29
C SER A 386 20.47 -7.89 -18.62
N GLU A 387 21.24 -7.06 -19.32
CA GLU A 387 22.39 -6.35 -18.73
C GLU A 387 21.94 -5.25 -17.75
N SER A 388 20.75 -4.69 -17.95
CA SER A 388 20.19 -3.59 -17.15
C SER A 388 19.18 -4.04 -16.10
N ALA A 389 18.72 -5.30 -16.14
CA ALA A 389 17.74 -5.83 -15.20
C ALA A 389 18.04 -7.28 -14.78
N THR A 390 17.71 -7.62 -13.55
CA THR A 390 17.85 -8.98 -12.98
C THR A 390 16.55 -9.47 -12.36
N SER A 391 16.24 -10.75 -12.56
CA SER A 391 15.10 -11.43 -11.94
C SER A 391 15.45 -11.92 -10.54
N VAL A 392 14.58 -11.65 -9.57
CA VAL A 392 14.77 -11.97 -8.15
C VAL A 392 13.52 -12.61 -7.59
N ILE A 393 13.66 -13.82 -7.04
CA ILE A 393 12.59 -14.48 -6.28
C ILE A 393 12.70 -14.06 -4.82
N PHE A 394 11.60 -13.62 -4.22
CA PHE A 394 11.54 -13.32 -2.79
C PHE A 394 10.23 -13.78 -2.15
N SER A 395 10.31 -14.16 -0.88
CA SER A 395 9.15 -14.44 -0.03
C SER A 395 8.80 -13.20 0.80
N ASP A 396 7.52 -12.89 0.94
CA ASP A 396 7.00 -11.90 1.89
C ASP A 396 6.07 -12.57 2.90
N ASN A 397 6.33 -12.33 4.18
CA ASN A 397 5.59 -12.97 5.25
C ASN A 397 4.68 -11.93 5.93
N GLY A 398 3.38 -12.03 5.67
CA GLY A 398 2.33 -11.62 6.60
C GLY A 398 1.82 -10.19 6.53
N CYS A 399 2.08 -9.41 5.48
CA CYS A 399 1.62 -8.01 5.47
C CYS A 399 1.36 -7.40 4.08
N TRP A 400 2.23 -7.59 3.09
CA TRP A 400 2.02 -7.02 1.75
C TRP A 400 1.49 -8.12 0.81
N PRO A 401 0.47 -7.85 -0.05
CA PRO A 401 -0.08 -6.53 -0.37
C PRO A 401 -1.35 -6.13 0.40
N ASP A 402 -1.86 -7.00 1.29
CA ASP A 402 -3.24 -6.88 1.82
C ASP A 402 -3.38 -6.04 3.11
N SER A 403 -2.37 -6.03 3.98
CA SER A 403 -2.44 -5.37 5.28
C SER A 403 -1.74 -4.02 5.26
N PRO A 404 -2.32 -2.94 5.79
CA PRO A 404 -1.64 -1.67 5.95
C PRO A 404 -0.66 -1.72 7.14
N GLY A 405 0.48 -1.02 7.07
CA GLY A 405 1.40 -0.94 8.20
C GLY A 405 2.81 -0.53 7.81
N GLY A 406 3.69 -0.37 8.81
CA GLY A 406 5.08 0.00 8.60
C GLY A 406 5.86 -1.01 7.76
N VAL A 407 5.65 -2.31 7.99
CA VAL A 407 6.29 -3.39 7.24
C VAL A 407 5.81 -3.39 5.79
N SER A 408 4.49 -3.34 5.55
CA SER A 408 3.94 -3.27 4.20
C SER A 408 4.34 -2.02 3.44
N ASN A 409 4.48 -0.88 4.14
CA ASN A 409 5.00 0.36 3.56
C ASN A 409 6.46 0.18 3.11
N CYS A 410 7.32 -0.41 3.94
CA CYS A 410 8.71 -0.69 3.55
C CYS A 410 8.78 -1.63 2.33
N ARG A 411 7.93 -2.67 2.28
CA ARG A 411 7.89 -3.58 1.13
C ARG A 411 7.35 -2.89 -0.12
N ARG A 412 6.29 -2.08 -0.02
CA ARG A 412 5.82 -1.22 -1.11
C ARG A 412 6.97 -0.35 -1.62
N ASP A 413 7.71 0.32 -0.74
CA ASP A 413 8.78 1.23 -1.16
C ASP A 413 9.94 0.49 -1.84
N LEU A 414 10.25 -0.74 -1.41
CA LEU A 414 11.19 -1.62 -2.09
C LEU A 414 10.70 -2.00 -3.49
N VAL A 415 9.45 -2.49 -3.57
CA VAL A 415 8.82 -2.91 -4.83
C VAL A 415 8.60 -1.72 -5.77
N ASP A 416 8.30 -0.53 -5.28
CA ASP A 416 8.04 0.65 -6.11
C ASP A 416 9.34 1.38 -6.50
N GLY A 417 10.35 1.31 -5.64
CA GLY A 417 11.58 2.10 -5.73
C GLY A 417 12.69 1.47 -6.55
N HIS A 418 12.71 0.14 -6.69
CA HIS A 418 13.67 -0.53 -7.59
C HIS A 418 13.34 -0.26 -9.06
N LYS A 419 14.37 -0.08 -9.87
CA LYS A 419 14.22 0.12 -11.33
C LYS A 419 14.89 -0.98 -12.16
N THR A 420 15.82 -1.71 -11.58
CA THR A 420 16.60 -2.76 -12.27
C THR A 420 16.21 -4.17 -11.80
N ILE A 421 15.24 -4.30 -10.92
CA ILE A 421 14.87 -5.56 -10.28
C ILE A 421 13.50 -5.98 -10.76
N ARG A 422 13.39 -7.22 -11.24
CA ARG A 422 12.12 -7.84 -11.62
C ARG A 422 11.80 -8.92 -10.61
N GLY A 423 10.79 -8.66 -9.80
CA GLY A 423 10.41 -9.49 -8.67
C GLY A 423 9.53 -10.67 -9.07
N HIS A 424 9.79 -11.79 -8.43
CA HIS A 424 8.95 -12.98 -8.43
C HIS A 424 8.58 -13.26 -6.97
N CYS A 425 7.38 -12.83 -6.58
CA CYS A 425 6.97 -12.79 -5.18
C CYS A 425 6.16 -14.03 -4.78
N LEU A 426 6.54 -14.63 -3.67
CA LEU A 426 5.70 -15.54 -2.91
C LEU A 426 5.18 -14.77 -1.68
N ALA A 427 3.93 -14.32 -1.74
CA ALA A 427 3.34 -13.49 -0.69
C ALA A 427 2.46 -14.34 0.21
N GLU A 428 2.87 -14.57 1.45
CA GLU A 428 2.05 -15.20 2.47
C GLU A 428 0.99 -14.19 2.95
N SER A 429 -0.28 -14.46 2.64
CA SER A 429 -1.41 -13.66 3.08
C SER A 429 -2.21 -14.39 4.14
N ALA A 430 -2.85 -13.66 5.04
CA ALA A 430 -3.73 -14.25 6.03
C ALA A 430 -4.96 -14.94 5.40
N ASN A 431 -5.45 -14.47 4.24
CA ASN A 431 -6.66 -15.01 3.63
C ASN A 431 -6.54 -15.09 2.09
N ASP A 432 -7.25 -16.04 1.48
CA ASP A 432 -7.26 -16.28 0.03
C ASP A 432 -7.78 -15.10 -0.82
N PHE A 433 -8.68 -14.29 -0.28
CA PHE A 433 -9.38 -13.21 -0.98
C PHE A 433 -9.15 -11.84 -0.36
N GLY A 434 -7.98 -11.62 0.27
CA GLY A 434 -7.57 -10.29 0.71
C GLY A 434 -7.70 -9.26 -0.41
N ILE A 435 -8.17 -8.04 -0.06
CA ILE A 435 -8.20 -6.90 -0.97
C ILE A 435 -6.86 -6.18 -0.84
N PRO A 436 -5.99 -6.21 -1.88
CA PRO A 436 -4.71 -5.51 -1.83
C PRO A 436 -4.88 -4.02 -1.57
N ARG A 437 -4.08 -3.49 -0.65
CA ARG A 437 -4.04 -2.05 -0.33
C ARG A 437 -3.00 -1.31 -1.16
N TYR A 438 -2.01 -2.03 -1.66
CA TYR A 438 -0.91 -1.50 -2.45
C TYR A 438 -0.95 -2.03 -3.87
N GLN A 439 -0.32 -1.29 -4.79
CA GLN A 439 -0.14 -1.76 -6.16
C GLN A 439 0.80 -2.97 -6.15
N ILE A 440 0.52 -3.99 -6.95
CA ILE A 440 1.30 -5.24 -6.99
C ILE A 440 2.20 -5.39 -8.22
N GLU A 441 2.04 -4.61 -9.28
CA GLU A 441 2.58 -4.96 -10.61
C GLU A 441 3.83 -4.19 -11.06
N ARG A 442 4.19 -3.04 -10.47
CA ARG A 442 5.25 -2.15 -11.04
C ARG A 442 6.60 -2.81 -11.27
N ASN A 443 7.06 -3.66 -10.36
CA ASN A 443 8.32 -4.38 -10.47
C ASN A 443 8.17 -5.86 -10.09
N ILE A 444 6.95 -6.41 -10.23
CA ILE A 444 6.67 -7.81 -9.94
C ILE A 444 6.14 -8.44 -11.21
N ASN A 445 6.88 -9.40 -11.75
CA ASN A 445 6.56 -10.14 -12.97
C ASN A 445 5.74 -11.41 -12.68
N SER A 446 5.86 -11.95 -11.47
CA SER A 446 5.03 -13.06 -11.02
C SER A 446 4.75 -12.95 -9.53
N MET A 447 3.52 -13.22 -9.12
CA MET A 447 3.11 -13.28 -7.73
C MET A 447 2.27 -14.52 -7.48
N LYS A 448 2.62 -15.29 -6.45
CA LYS A 448 1.71 -16.27 -5.85
C LYS A 448 1.36 -15.81 -4.44
N VAL A 449 0.06 -15.61 -4.20
CA VAL A 449 -0.45 -15.43 -2.84
C VAL A 449 -0.65 -16.81 -2.22
N LEU A 450 0.01 -17.07 -1.10
CA LEU A 450 -0.17 -18.26 -0.28
C LEU A 450 -1.06 -17.91 0.92
N PRO A 451 -2.27 -18.47 1.03
CA PRO A 451 -3.05 -18.34 2.26
C PRO A 451 -2.34 -19.07 3.41
N LEU A 452 -2.03 -18.35 4.49
CA LEU A 452 -1.56 -18.94 5.74
C LEU A 452 -2.70 -19.67 6.46
N TRP A 453 -3.90 -19.11 6.37
CA TRP A 453 -5.12 -19.67 6.93
C TRP A 453 -6.04 -19.96 5.75
N GLY A 454 -6.10 -21.21 5.31
CA GLY A 454 -6.89 -21.62 4.15
C GLY A 454 -8.40 -21.40 4.36
N LEU A 455 -9.21 -21.98 3.47
CA LEU A 455 -10.68 -21.89 3.51
C LEU A 455 -11.35 -22.55 4.75
N ASP A 456 -10.57 -22.99 5.72
CA ASP A 456 -10.99 -23.82 6.86
C ASP A 456 -11.28 -23.02 8.13
N ASN A 457 -11.63 -21.73 8.02
CA ASN A 457 -12.03 -20.89 9.16
C ASN A 457 -10.99 -20.86 10.30
N ARG A 458 -9.68 -20.93 9.97
CA ARG A 458 -8.56 -20.93 10.94
C ARG A 458 -8.42 -22.23 11.76
N THR A 459 -8.94 -23.34 11.27
CA THR A 459 -8.69 -24.64 11.91
C THR A 459 -7.31 -25.17 11.54
N ALA A 460 -6.65 -25.91 12.44
CA ALA A 460 -5.28 -26.36 12.21
C ALA A 460 -5.16 -27.61 11.30
N TYR A 461 -6.22 -27.99 10.56
CA TYR A 461 -6.26 -29.24 9.79
C TYR A 461 -5.23 -29.29 8.66
N HIS A 462 -4.94 -28.15 8.01
CA HIS A 462 -4.03 -28.09 6.86
C HIS A 462 -2.54 -28.05 7.22
N GLY A 463 -2.18 -28.10 8.51
CA GLY A 463 -0.79 -28.01 8.94
C GLY A 463 -0.37 -29.04 9.99
N VAL A 464 -1.25 -29.42 10.93
CA VAL A 464 -0.93 -30.37 12.02
C VAL A 464 -0.80 -31.81 11.52
N LEU A 465 -1.42 -32.08 10.38
CA LEU A 465 -1.59 -33.41 9.85
C LEU A 465 -0.69 -33.56 8.64
N ASP A 466 0.50 -34.13 8.87
CA ASP A 466 1.25 -34.85 7.84
C ASP A 466 0.29 -35.70 7.02
N ASN A 467 0.61 -35.96 5.75
CA ASN A 467 -0.12 -36.71 4.71
C ASN A 467 -0.97 -37.93 5.18
N ILE A 468 -1.97 -37.73 6.04
CA ILE A 468 -2.83 -38.76 6.62
C ILE A 468 -4.19 -38.73 5.94
N LEU A 469 -4.80 -39.91 5.85
CA LEU A 469 -6.12 -40.06 5.25
C LEU A 469 -7.19 -39.45 6.15
N GLN A 470 -8.27 -38.93 5.55
CA GLN A 470 -9.43 -38.42 6.29
C GLN A 470 -9.96 -39.42 7.33
N SER A 471 -9.92 -40.73 7.02
CA SER A 471 -10.32 -41.79 7.96
C SER A 471 -9.46 -41.84 9.23
N GLN A 472 -8.17 -41.50 9.15
CA GLN A 472 -7.28 -41.42 10.31
C GLN A 472 -7.57 -40.17 11.13
N VAL A 473 -8.00 -39.07 10.49
CA VAL A 473 -8.51 -37.88 11.19
C VAL A 473 -9.78 -38.23 11.97
N ASP A 474 -10.73 -38.90 11.32
CA ASP A 474 -11.98 -39.34 11.95
C ASP A 474 -11.72 -40.31 13.12
N GLU A 475 -10.71 -41.17 13.00
CA GLU A 475 -10.25 -42.05 14.08
C GLU A 475 -9.69 -41.26 15.27
N LYS A 476 -8.85 -40.25 15.04
CA LYS A 476 -8.36 -39.36 16.11
C LYS A 476 -9.50 -38.59 16.78
N ILE A 477 -10.45 -38.07 16.01
CA ILE A 477 -11.62 -37.36 16.52
C ILE A 477 -12.47 -38.27 17.40
N SER A 478 -12.75 -39.49 16.94
CA SER A 478 -13.56 -40.46 17.70
C SER A 478 -12.86 -40.92 18.98
N ARG A 479 -11.54 -41.11 18.95
CA ARG A 479 -10.72 -41.57 20.09
C ARG A 479 -10.48 -40.53 21.17
N THR A 480 -10.71 -39.25 20.91
CA THR A 480 -10.43 -38.17 21.86
C THR A 480 -11.62 -37.98 22.79
N GLU A 481 -11.48 -38.42 24.05
CA GLU A 481 -12.53 -38.30 25.06
C GLU A 481 -12.31 -37.09 25.97
N PRO A 482 -13.29 -36.16 26.10
CA PRO A 482 -13.14 -34.96 26.92
C PRO A 482 -12.78 -35.21 28.40
N MET A 483 -13.32 -36.26 29.01
CA MET A 483 -13.08 -36.53 30.43
C MET A 483 -11.74 -37.26 30.66
N ALA A 484 -11.52 -38.38 29.97
CA ALA A 484 -10.36 -39.24 30.21
C ALA A 484 -9.07 -38.67 29.59
N ASP A 485 -9.14 -38.14 28.37
CA ASP A 485 -7.95 -37.65 27.67
C ASP A 485 -7.71 -36.17 27.92
N VAL A 486 -8.75 -35.33 27.84
CA VAL A 486 -8.56 -33.88 27.91
C VAL A 486 -8.38 -33.42 29.37
N GLU A 487 -9.31 -33.75 30.26
CA GLU A 487 -9.23 -33.29 31.66
C GLU A 487 -8.10 -33.95 32.47
N GLN A 488 -7.89 -35.27 32.33
CA GLN A 488 -6.92 -35.98 33.18
C GLN A 488 -5.49 -35.96 32.64
N ILE A 489 -5.29 -35.84 31.32
CA ILE A 489 -3.96 -35.90 30.70
C ILE A 489 -3.54 -34.53 30.18
N PHE A 490 -4.38 -33.89 29.36
CA PHE A 490 -3.98 -32.66 28.68
C PHE A 490 -3.99 -31.41 29.59
N VAL A 491 -5.03 -31.23 30.40
CA VAL A 491 -5.16 -30.06 31.29
C VAL A 491 -3.99 -29.92 32.28
N PRO A 492 -3.49 -30.98 32.94
CA PRO A 492 -2.30 -30.87 33.79
C PRO A 492 -1.06 -30.39 33.03
N LEU A 493 -0.85 -30.88 31.80
CA LEU A 493 0.27 -30.42 30.96
C LEU A 493 0.13 -28.93 30.65
N LEU A 494 -1.09 -28.46 30.35
CA LEU A 494 -1.37 -27.04 30.09
C LEU A 494 -1.10 -26.18 31.32
N GLN A 495 -1.46 -26.65 32.51
CA GLN A 495 -1.22 -25.95 33.76
C GLN A 495 0.27 -25.84 34.09
N ASP A 496 1.03 -26.93 33.90
CA ASP A 496 2.49 -26.93 34.08
C ASP A 496 3.16 -25.93 33.13
N LEU A 497 2.68 -25.87 31.89
CA LEU A 497 3.15 -24.91 30.91
C LEU A 497 2.84 -23.46 31.32
N VAL A 498 1.60 -23.15 31.69
CA VAL A 498 1.20 -21.79 32.12
C VAL A 498 1.99 -21.39 33.36
N ARG A 499 2.22 -22.31 34.30
CA ARG A 499 3.09 -22.06 35.45
C ARG A 499 4.51 -21.69 35.00
N GLY A 500 5.07 -22.41 34.03
CA GLY A 500 6.38 -22.10 33.46
C GLY A 500 6.44 -20.74 32.76
N ALA A 501 5.39 -20.35 32.05
CA ALA A 501 5.27 -19.00 31.47
C ALA A 501 5.15 -17.91 32.55
N ARG A 502 4.69 -18.27 33.75
CA ARG A 502 4.58 -17.37 34.90
C ARG A 502 5.85 -17.30 35.77
N SER A 503 6.88 -18.08 35.47
CA SER A 503 8.13 -18.07 36.23
C SER A 503 9.00 -16.85 35.90
N ARG A 504 9.52 -16.18 36.92
CA ARG A 504 10.43 -15.02 36.82
C ARG A 504 11.84 -15.43 36.45
N ARG A 505 12.29 -16.60 36.93
CA ARG A 505 13.63 -17.17 36.70
C ARG A 505 13.51 -18.66 36.41
N TYR A 506 14.40 -19.14 35.55
CA TYR A 506 14.46 -20.55 35.17
C TYR A 506 15.76 -21.19 35.65
N ASP A 507 15.64 -22.23 36.47
CA ASP A 507 16.75 -23.12 36.74
C ASP A 507 16.76 -24.29 35.74
N ARG A 508 17.88 -25.01 35.64
CA ARG A 508 17.99 -26.16 34.72
C ARG A 508 16.94 -27.23 34.98
N LYS A 509 16.52 -27.42 36.23
CA LYS A 509 15.45 -28.36 36.59
C LYS A 509 14.10 -27.92 36.03
N ASP A 510 13.78 -26.63 36.14
CA ASP A 510 12.54 -26.05 35.64
C ASP A 510 12.47 -26.17 34.11
N LEU A 511 13.57 -25.86 33.42
CA LEU A 511 13.66 -26.00 31.97
C LEU A 511 13.40 -27.44 31.51
N VAL A 512 13.88 -28.44 32.24
CA VAL A 512 13.61 -29.86 31.95
C VAL A 512 12.13 -30.20 32.16
N VAL A 513 11.52 -29.73 33.24
CA VAL A 513 10.09 -29.96 33.52
C VAL A 513 9.23 -29.37 32.40
N TYR A 514 9.43 -28.10 32.06
CA TYR A 514 8.64 -27.42 31.04
C TYR A 514 8.89 -27.97 29.63
N SER A 515 10.15 -28.30 29.28
CA SER A 515 10.46 -28.97 28.01
C SER A 515 9.74 -30.32 27.90
N ASN A 516 9.69 -31.10 29.00
CA ASN A 516 8.95 -32.35 29.03
C ASN A 516 7.44 -32.15 28.91
N ALA A 517 6.87 -31.05 29.42
CA ALA A 517 5.46 -30.74 29.22
C ALA A 517 5.14 -30.53 27.73
N PHE A 518 5.98 -29.77 27.01
CA PHE A 518 5.88 -29.60 25.55
C PHE A 518 5.96 -30.94 24.80
N LEU A 519 6.97 -31.77 25.12
CA LEU A 519 7.13 -33.08 24.47
C LEU A 519 5.94 -34.02 24.73
N LYS A 520 5.38 -33.99 25.95
CA LYS A 520 4.20 -34.79 26.30
C LYS A 520 2.94 -34.30 25.60
N MET A 521 2.77 -32.98 25.43
CA MET A 521 1.67 -32.42 24.63
C MET A 521 1.78 -32.84 23.16
N ASN A 522 2.97 -32.79 22.58
CA ASN A 522 3.20 -33.25 21.20
C ASN A 522 2.86 -34.75 21.06
N LYS A 523 3.37 -35.59 21.98
CA LYS A 523 3.05 -37.02 22.03
C LYS A 523 1.55 -37.30 22.21
N TYR A 524 0.83 -36.45 22.94
CA TYR A 524 -0.62 -36.56 23.08
C TYR A 524 -1.34 -36.40 21.73
N PHE A 525 -0.93 -35.41 20.91
CA PHE A 525 -1.53 -35.14 19.59
C PHE A 525 -1.14 -36.14 18.49
N GLU A 526 -0.16 -37.02 18.73
CA GLU A 526 0.11 -38.16 17.82
C GLU A 526 -1.13 -39.06 17.68
N THR A 527 -1.90 -39.23 18.76
CA THR A 527 -3.04 -40.16 18.82
C THR A 527 -4.40 -39.50 19.07
N ARG A 528 -4.42 -38.27 19.57
CA ARG A 528 -5.63 -37.49 19.87
C ARG A 528 -5.80 -36.34 18.88
N ASP A 529 -7.04 -35.89 18.71
CA ASP A 529 -7.40 -34.83 17.78
C ASP A 529 -7.07 -33.45 18.36
N PHE A 530 -6.35 -32.66 17.58
CA PHE A 530 -5.86 -31.35 17.98
C PHE A 530 -7.01 -30.38 18.25
N ASN A 531 -7.95 -30.26 17.30
CA ASN A 531 -9.02 -29.27 17.37
C ASN A 531 -10.02 -29.61 18.48
N LYS A 532 -10.45 -30.87 18.60
CA LYS A 532 -11.39 -31.33 19.63
C LYS A 532 -10.84 -31.13 21.05
N THR A 533 -9.54 -31.32 21.26
CA THR A 533 -8.92 -31.04 22.56
C THR A 533 -8.90 -29.55 22.86
N TRP A 534 -8.39 -28.71 21.96
CA TRP A 534 -8.28 -27.27 22.21
C TRP A 534 -9.62 -26.53 22.27
N GLN A 535 -10.62 -26.98 21.50
CA GLN A 535 -11.98 -26.44 21.53
C GLN A 535 -12.80 -26.93 22.73
N CYS A 536 -12.29 -27.90 23.51
CA CYS A 536 -12.98 -28.40 24.68
C CYS A 536 -13.16 -27.30 25.74
N GLU A 537 -14.37 -27.13 26.24
CA GLU A 537 -14.70 -26.11 27.25
C GLU A 537 -13.87 -26.26 28.53
N VAL A 538 -13.50 -27.50 28.89
CA VAL A 538 -12.65 -27.80 30.05
C VAL A 538 -11.26 -27.18 29.89
N VAL A 539 -10.69 -27.20 28.68
CA VAL A 539 -9.38 -26.59 28.37
C VAL A 539 -9.45 -25.08 28.48
N GLN A 540 -10.49 -24.47 27.92
CA GLN A 540 -10.69 -23.02 28.00
C GLN A 540 -10.82 -22.56 29.46
N LYS A 541 -11.61 -23.27 30.28
CA LYS A 541 -11.74 -22.98 31.71
C LYS A 541 -10.43 -23.19 32.46
N ALA A 542 -9.69 -24.27 32.15
CA ALA A 542 -8.40 -24.55 32.77
C ALA A 542 -7.35 -23.49 32.43
N TRP A 543 -7.31 -23.02 31.19
CA TRP A 543 -6.44 -21.93 30.74
C TRP A 543 -6.67 -20.65 31.55
N VAL A 544 -7.93 -20.19 31.62
CA VAL A 544 -8.30 -19.00 32.41
C VAL A 544 -7.92 -19.19 33.88
N LYS A 545 -8.27 -20.35 34.46
CA LYS A 545 -7.96 -20.65 35.87
C LYS A 545 -6.46 -20.67 36.14
N ALA A 546 -5.64 -21.22 35.23
CA ALA A 546 -4.21 -21.31 35.40
C ALA A 546 -3.52 -19.93 35.39
N TRP A 547 -4.01 -18.99 34.57
CA TRP A 547 -3.50 -17.62 34.55
C TRP A 547 -3.94 -16.79 35.77
N LEU A 548 -5.16 -17.02 36.26
CA LEU A 548 -5.73 -16.30 37.42
C LEU A 548 -5.33 -16.89 38.77
N ALA A 549 -4.77 -18.11 38.81
CA ALA A 549 -4.41 -18.77 40.06
C ALA A 549 -3.37 -17.95 40.85
N GLU A 550 -3.64 -17.64 42.12
CA GLU A 550 -2.62 -17.06 42.98
C GLU A 550 -1.57 -18.11 43.37
N SER A 551 -0.30 -17.70 43.39
CA SER A 551 0.82 -18.52 43.82
C SER A 551 1.59 -17.83 44.93
N ASP A 552 1.89 -18.59 45.98
CA ASP A 552 2.76 -18.17 47.09
C ASP A 552 4.26 -18.28 46.74
N ASP A 553 4.60 -18.86 45.59
CA ASP A 553 5.96 -19.00 45.11
C ASP A 553 6.49 -17.62 44.65
N PRO A 554 7.54 -17.05 45.28
CA PRO A 554 8.08 -15.75 44.90
C PRO A 554 8.70 -15.76 43.50
N ASN A 555 8.98 -16.94 42.94
CA ASN A 555 9.43 -17.07 41.55
C ASN A 555 8.27 -17.05 40.55
N VAL A 556 7.01 -17.15 40.97
CA VAL A 556 5.84 -17.13 40.07
C VAL A 556 5.12 -15.79 40.19
N TRP A 557 4.91 -15.09 39.07
CA TRP A 557 4.21 -13.80 39.12
C TRP A 557 2.69 -13.97 39.27
N ASN A 558 2.10 -13.04 40.03
CA ASN A 558 0.66 -12.97 40.25
C ASN A 558 0.06 -11.83 39.43
N ILE A 559 -1.09 -12.08 38.78
CA ILE A 559 -1.71 -11.11 37.87
C ILE A 559 -2.08 -9.78 38.55
N ARG A 560 -2.37 -9.83 39.87
CA ARG A 560 -2.69 -8.63 40.67
C ARG A 560 -1.58 -7.58 40.65
N GLU A 561 -0.32 -8.00 40.50
CA GLU A 561 0.84 -7.11 40.45
C GLU A 561 0.85 -6.21 39.20
N HIS A 562 0.13 -6.61 38.13
CA HIS A 562 0.02 -5.87 36.87
C HIS A 562 -1.39 -5.28 36.62
N SER A 563 -2.27 -5.35 37.62
CA SER A 563 -3.65 -4.86 37.52
C SER A 563 -3.77 -3.36 37.23
N ALA A 564 -2.75 -2.58 37.55
CA ALA A 564 -2.72 -1.14 37.23
C ALA A 564 -2.57 -0.87 35.71
N ILE A 565 -2.13 -1.86 34.94
CA ILE A 565 -1.76 -1.71 33.52
C ILE A 565 -2.72 -2.54 32.63
N VAL A 566 -3.11 -3.74 33.07
CA VAL A 566 -3.94 -4.66 32.28
C VAL A 566 -5.09 -5.22 33.13
N HIS A 567 -6.31 -5.16 32.58
CA HIS A 567 -7.51 -5.81 33.12
C HIS A 567 -8.05 -6.80 32.09
N PRO A 568 -7.48 -8.02 32.00
CA PRO A 568 -7.88 -8.95 30.97
C PRO A 568 -9.31 -9.43 31.20
N SER A 569 -10.13 -9.28 30.17
CA SER A 569 -11.46 -9.85 30.06
C SER A 569 -11.39 -11.35 29.76
N LEU A 570 -12.52 -12.05 29.89
CA LEU A 570 -12.62 -13.45 29.45
C LEU A 570 -12.35 -13.59 27.94
N SER A 571 -12.73 -12.59 27.14
CA SER A 571 -12.43 -12.52 25.70
C SER A 571 -10.93 -12.49 25.46
N ASP A 572 -10.19 -11.70 26.24
CA ASP A 572 -8.73 -11.60 26.08
C ASP A 572 -8.04 -12.94 26.37
N PHE A 573 -8.50 -13.69 27.37
CA PHE A 573 -7.98 -15.03 27.64
C PHE A 573 -8.30 -16.02 26.52
N GLN A 574 -9.48 -15.93 25.91
CA GLN A 574 -9.87 -16.76 24.77
C GLN A 574 -9.05 -16.40 23.53
N GLU A 575 -8.86 -15.13 23.23
CA GLU A 575 -8.00 -14.66 22.14
C GLU A 575 -6.54 -15.08 22.34
N ALA A 576 -6.02 -14.93 23.56
CA ALA A 576 -4.67 -15.39 23.91
C ALA A 576 -4.51 -16.91 23.75
N LEU A 577 -5.53 -17.69 24.10
CA LEU A 577 -5.53 -19.14 23.88
C LEU A 577 -5.55 -19.46 22.38
N ASN A 578 -6.39 -18.80 21.59
CA ASN A 578 -6.45 -18.98 20.14
C ASN A 578 -5.10 -18.66 19.47
N LEU A 579 -4.46 -17.56 19.90
CA LEU A 579 -3.12 -17.20 19.44
C LEU A 579 -2.08 -18.25 19.85
N TYR A 580 -2.14 -18.72 21.10
CA TYR A 580 -1.26 -19.78 21.59
C TYR A 580 -1.41 -21.06 20.77
N ILE A 581 -2.64 -21.50 20.47
CA ILE A 581 -2.94 -22.67 19.65
C ILE A 581 -2.29 -22.54 18.26
N ALA A 582 -2.43 -21.37 17.65
CA ALA A 582 -1.86 -21.08 16.33
C ALA A 582 -0.32 -21.09 16.31
N TYR A 583 0.35 -20.60 17.36
CA TYR A 583 1.82 -20.64 17.45
C TYR A 583 2.36 -21.98 17.90
N PHE A 584 1.68 -22.67 18.81
CA PHE A 584 2.06 -24.01 19.25
C PHE A 584 2.12 -24.97 18.07
N PHE A 585 1.22 -24.80 17.10
CA PHE A 585 1.26 -25.50 15.83
C PHE A 585 2.63 -25.34 15.09
N ILE A 586 3.13 -24.12 14.97
CA ILE A 586 4.43 -23.84 14.32
C ILE A 586 5.59 -24.51 15.07
N TYR A 587 5.56 -24.50 16.41
CA TYR A 587 6.60 -25.12 17.23
C TYR A 587 6.54 -26.65 17.24
N SER A 588 5.36 -27.25 17.00
CA SER A 588 5.24 -28.71 16.84
C SER A 588 5.86 -29.23 15.55
N ASP A 589 6.06 -28.36 14.54
CA ASP A 589 6.61 -28.72 13.23
C ASP A 589 8.12 -28.36 13.08
N LEU A 590 8.69 -27.59 14.01
CA LEU A 590 10.04 -27.04 13.90
C LEU A 590 10.96 -27.43 15.06
N GLY A 591 11.47 -28.66 14.99
CA GLY A 591 12.89 -28.85 15.24
C GLY A 591 13.69 -28.23 14.08
N THR A 592 14.86 -27.63 14.35
CA THR A 592 15.81 -27.34 13.27
C THR A 592 16.07 -28.64 12.52
N ASP A 593 15.69 -28.71 11.24
CA ASP A 593 15.87 -29.88 10.36
C ASP A 593 14.93 -31.08 10.66
N GLN A 594 13.63 -30.84 10.88
CA GLN A 594 12.63 -31.91 11.15
C GLN A 594 13.03 -32.87 12.30
N GLY A 595 13.78 -32.36 13.29
CA GLY A 595 14.27 -33.16 14.42
C GLY A 595 15.61 -33.85 14.20
N LEU A 596 16.28 -33.65 13.06
CA LEU A 596 17.63 -34.13 12.81
C LEU A 596 18.66 -33.22 13.50
N ARG A 597 19.57 -33.83 14.27
CA ARG A 597 20.70 -33.10 14.87
C ARG A 597 21.76 -32.81 13.80
N GLY A 598 21.72 -31.59 13.25
CA GLY A 598 22.74 -31.09 12.32
C GLY A 598 23.98 -30.48 13.00
N SER A 599 25.11 -30.46 12.30
CA SER A 599 26.32 -29.75 12.73
C SER A 599 26.07 -28.24 12.77
N LYS A 600 26.40 -27.59 13.90
CA LYS A 600 26.29 -26.12 14.06
C LYS A 600 27.09 -25.34 13.00
N LYS A 601 28.21 -25.90 12.52
CA LYS A 601 29.04 -25.27 11.48
C LYS A 601 28.37 -25.36 10.10
N ILE A 602 27.71 -26.47 9.79
CA ILE A 602 26.92 -26.64 8.56
C ILE A 602 25.64 -25.79 8.61
N PHE A 603 25.05 -25.66 9.81
CA PHE A 603 23.90 -24.80 10.10
C PHE A 603 24.24 -23.30 10.16
N ALA A 604 25.47 -22.89 9.85
CA ALA A 604 25.83 -21.47 9.85
C ALA A 604 24.93 -20.69 8.87
N ARG A 605 23.98 -19.93 9.42
CA ARG A 605 23.00 -19.17 8.65
C ARG A 605 23.71 -18.07 7.86
N LYS A 606 23.58 -18.10 6.53
CA LYS A 606 24.07 -17.08 5.59
C LYS A 606 23.07 -15.91 5.50
N ILE A 607 22.82 -15.23 6.62
CA ILE A 607 21.90 -14.10 6.69
C ILE A 607 22.70 -12.81 6.60
N ASP A 608 22.42 -12.01 5.58
CA ASP A 608 22.94 -10.65 5.42
C ASP A 608 21.78 -9.66 5.72
N PRO A 609 21.72 -9.07 6.93
CA PRO A 609 20.62 -8.17 7.29
C PRO A 609 20.78 -6.81 6.61
N ILE A 610 19.70 -6.31 6.01
CA ILE A 610 19.60 -4.92 5.53
C ILE A 610 18.57 -4.19 6.38
N VAL A 611 19.01 -3.14 7.06
CA VAL A 611 18.13 -2.33 7.92
C VAL A 611 17.18 -1.51 7.06
N ASN A 612 15.90 -1.46 7.43
CA ASN A 612 14.87 -0.71 6.72
C ASN A 612 15.22 0.78 6.59
N GLY A 613 14.79 1.40 5.49
CA GLY A 613 14.89 2.83 5.27
C GLY A 613 13.57 3.56 5.54
N ILE A 614 13.67 4.86 5.80
CA ILE A 614 12.52 5.78 5.83
C ILE A 614 12.46 6.47 4.47
N SER A 615 11.38 6.23 3.74
CA SER A 615 11.10 6.88 2.47
C SER A 615 10.58 8.31 2.68
N ASN A 616 10.74 9.17 1.66
CA ASN A 616 10.22 10.53 1.65
C ASN A 616 10.69 11.42 2.82
N MET A 617 11.97 11.32 3.21
CA MET A 617 12.54 12.13 4.30
C MET A 617 12.41 13.64 4.06
N ASP A 618 12.41 14.06 2.79
CA ASP A 618 12.28 15.47 2.36
C ASP A 618 10.95 16.10 2.77
N LEU A 619 9.95 15.29 3.13
CA LEU A 619 8.67 15.76 3.62
C LEU A 619 8.77 16.40 5.02
N PHE A 620 9.84 16.16 5.76
CA PHE A 620 10.03 16.59 7.15
C PHE A 620 11.16 17.62 7.25
N GLU A 621 10.77 18.85 7.55
CA GLU A 621 11.69 19.95 7.82
C GLU A 621 11.92 20.11 9.33
N PRO A 622 13.12 20.54 9.76
CA PRO A 622 13.38 20.84 11.15
C PRO A 622 12.45 21.94 11.67
N ILE A 623 11.85 21.71 12.84
CA ILE A 623 10.98 22.69 13.47
C ILE A 623 11.82 23.88 13.93
N THR A 624 11.42 25.09 13.51
CA THR A 624 12.09 26.34 13.89
C THR A 624 11.58 26.87 15.22
N GLU A 625 10.26 26.92 15.37
CA GLU A 625 9.58 27.36 16.59
C GLU A 625 8.46 26.37 16.94
N THR A 626 8.38 26.04 18.22
CA THR A 626 7.33 25.16 18.74
C THR A 626 6.07 25.99 18.97
N ARG A 627 4.92 25.53 18.44
CA ARG A 627 3.63 26.23 18.57
C ARG A 627 3.08 26.18 20.00
N SER A 628 3.39 25.12 20.74
CA SER A 628 2.93 24.98 22.12
C SER A 628 3.75 25.81 23.09
N THR A 629 3.05 26.55 23.95
CA THR A 629 3.64 27.36 25.02
C THR A 629 3.95 26.55 26.29
N LEU A 630 3.38 25.36 26.43
CA LEU A 630 3.57 24.47 27.60
C LEU A 630 4.45 23.27 27.24
N PRO A 631 5.09 22.60 28.23
CA PRO A 631 5.91 21.41 28.00
C PRO A 631 5.06 20.26 27.45
N THR A 632 5.00 20.17 26.13
CA THR A 632 4.09 19.28 25.41
C THR A 632 4.84 18.11 24.82
N THR A 633 4.59 16.92 25.36
CA THR A 633 5.06 15.67 24.80
C THR A 633 4.05 15.15 23.78
N VAL A 634 4.51 14.82 22.57
CA VAL A 634 3.68 14.27 21.50
C VAL A 634 3.99 12.79 21.28
N MET A 635 2.96 11.99 21.09
CA MET A 635 3.06 10.58 20.71
C MET A 635 2.28 10.35 19.42
N LEU A 636 2.95 9.86 18.38
CA LEU A 636 2.32 9.42 17.12
C LEU A 636 2.14 7.90 17.17
N SER A 637 0.95 7.44 17.56
CA SER A 637 0.68 6.02 17.72
C SER A 637 -0.82 5.70 17.74
N ASN A 638 -1.22 4.65 17.04
CA ASN A 638 -2.58 4.11 17.16
C ASN A 638 -2.83 3.61 18.58
N VAL A 639 -4.03 3.85 19.10
CA VAL A 639 -4.39 3.48 20.47
C VAL A 639 -4.72 1.99 20.52
N GLN A 640 -3.66 1.18 20.63
CA GLN A 640 -3.69 -0.29 20.59
C GLN A 640 -2.81 -0.88 21.70
N PHE A 641 -3.11 -2.11 22.12
CA PHE A 641 -2.35 -2.79 23.16
C PHE A 641 -0.84 -2.86 22.90
N ILE A 642 -0.41 -3.24 21.69
CA ILE A 642 1.02 -3.39 21.35
C ILE A 642 1.80 -2.06 21.43
N LYS A 643 1.09 -0.94 21.28
CA LYS A 643 1.64 0.42 21.36
C LYS A 643 1.69 0.98 22.77
N ASP A 644 1.02 0.30 23.71
CA ASP A 644 1.05 0.55 25.15
C ASP A 644 0.94 2.04 25.53
N VAL A 645 -0.11 2.67 25.01
CA VAL A 645 -0.45 4.07 25.32
C VAL A 645 -0.73 4.26 26.82
N LYS A 646 -1.23 3.22 27.49
CA LYS A 646 -1.47 3.24 28.95
C LYS A 646 -0.19 3.53 29.74
N THR A 647 0.96 2.97 29.37
CA THR A 647 2.24 3.29 30.03
C THR A 647 2.61 4.77 29.88
N ALA A 648 2.35 5.40 28.73
CA ALA A 648 2.54 6.84 28.58
C ALA A 648 1.58 7.66 29.47
N VAL A 649 0.31 7.23 29.61
CA VAL A 649 -0.66 7.86 30.53
C VAL A 649 -0.22 7.71 31.99
N LEU A 650 0.28 6.54 32.40
CA LEU A 650 0.80 6.31 33.74
C LEU A 650 2.08 7.11 34.02
N ALA A 651 2.94 7.31 33.01
CA ALA A 651 4.08 8.20 33.14
C ALA A 651 3.62 9.66 33.34
N ALA A 652 2.56 10.10 32.65
CA ALA A 652 1.95 11.41 32.88
C ALA A 652 1.33 11.54 34.28
N ASP A 653 0.69 10.48 34.81
CA ASP A 653 0.22 10.43 36.21
C ASP A 653 1.37 10.68 37.19
N ILE A 654 2.49 10.02 36.97
CA ILE A 654 3.69 10.18 37.79
C ILE A 654 4.22 11.62 37.70
N ILE A 655 4.36 12.19 36.50
CA ILE A 655 4.87 13.55 36.30
C ILE A 655 3.95 14.59 36.98
N VAL A 656 2.64 14.50 36.75
CA VAL A 656 1.67 15.53 37.17
C VAL A 656 1.25 15.35 38.64
N ASN A 657 0.92 14.13 39.06
CA ASN A 657 0.35 13.87 40.38
C ASN A 657 1.38 13.45 41.42
N LYS A 658 2.36 12.61 41.07
CA LYS A 658 3.42 12.17 42.01
C LYS A 658 4.52 13.21 42.16
N TYR A 659 5.00 13.78 41.05
CA TYR A 659 6.12 14.72 41.04
C TYR A 659 5.69 16.19 41.06
N GLY A 660 4.47 16.51 40.62
CA GLY A 660 3.88 17.85 40.78
C GLY A 660 4.06 18.82 39.61
N PHE A 661 4.51 18.37 38.44
CA PHE A 661 4.67 19.20 37.24
C PHE A 661 3.31 19.46 36.55
N LYS A 662 2.57 20.47 36.99
CA LYS A 662 1.19 20.73 36.53
C LYS A 662 1.08 21.25 35.10
N ASP A 663 2.13 21.89 34.58
CA ASP A 663 2.18 22.45 33.22
C ASP A 663 2.36 21.37 32.13
N TYR A 664 2.75 20.16 32.52
CA TYR A 664 3.04 19.07 31.59
C TYR A 664 1.82 18.65 30.76
N GLN A 665 2.01 18.49 29.45
CA GLN A 665 0.98 18.04 28.52
C GLN A 665 1.45 16.80 27.75
N LEU A 666 0.57 15.81 27.60
CA LEU A 666 0.75 14.65 26.72
C LEU A 666 -0.38 14.62 25.68
N VAL A 667 -0.01 14.65 24.40
CA VAL A 667 -0.97 14.57 23.30
C VAL A 667 -0.67 13.35 22.43
N VAL A 668 -1.64 12.45 22.34
CA VAL A 668 -1.53 11.19 21.59
C VAL A 668 -2.36 11.30 20.31
N TYR A 669 -1.69 11.18 19.16
CA TYR A 669 -2.32 11.17 17.85
C TYR A 669 -2.27 9.77 17.24
N GLY A 670 -3.43 9.25 16.85
CA GLY A 670 -3.57 7.98 16.15
C GLY A 670 -5.00 7.47 16.11
N ALA A 671 -5.19 6.38 15.35
CA ALA A 671 -6.46 5.71 15.17
C ALA A 671 -6.98 5.15 16.51
N GLN A 672 -8.26 5.42 16.82
CA GLN A 672 -8.94 4.92 18.03
C GLN A 672 -9.96 3.80 17.72
N ASP A 673 -10.22 3.55 16.44
CA ASP A 673 -11.20 2.58 15.93
C ASP A 673 -10.65 1.16 15.84
N ARG A 674 -9.33 0.98 15.82
CA ARG A 674 -8.71 -0.36 15.66
C ARG A 674 -8.95 -1.29 16.85
N GLN A 675 -8.99 -0.77 18.06
CA GLN A 675 -9.23 -1.56 19.28
C GLN A 675 -10.06 -0.76 20.29
N PRO A 676 -11.38 -0.60 20.06
CA PRO A 676 -12.21 0.32 20.84
C PRO A 676 -12.24 0.02 22.35
N SER A 677 -12.15 -1.25 22.75
CA SER A 677 -12.09 -1.66 24.16
C SER A 677 -10.87 -1.06 24.88
N TYR A 678 -9.69 -1.16 24.27
CA TYR A 678 -8.45 -0.60 24.80
C TYR A 678 -8.51 0.93 24.91
N VAL A 679 -9.18 1.60 23.96
CA VAL A 679 -9.41 3.05 24.02
C VAL A 679 -10.27 3.43 25.21
N LEU A 680 -11.39 2.73 25.43
CA LEU A 680 -12.29 2.98 26.55
C LEU A 680 -11.57 2.82 27.89
N GLU A 681 -10.79 1.76 28.06
CA GLU A 681 -9.97 1.54 29.26
C GLU A 681 -8.93 2.66 29.45
N THR A 682 -8.31 3.14 28.37
CA THR A 682 -7.35 4.24 28.42
C THR A 682 -8.03 5.55 28.84
N VAL A 683 -9.23 5.85 28.33
CA VAL A 683 -10.02 7.02 28.74
C VAL A 683 -10.44 6.93 30.20
N GLN A 684 -10.87 5.75 30.67
CA GLN A 684 -11.16 5.51 32.07
C GLN A 684 -9.93 5.71 32.96
N LEU A 685 -8.75 5.26 32.51
CA LEU A 685 -7.49 5.48 33.20
C LEU A 685 -7.18 6.98 33.32
N ILE A 686 -7.28 7.76 32.25
CA ILE A 686 -7.08 9.23 32.26
C ILE A 686 -8.02 9.90 33.28
N ASN A 687 -9.30 9.53 33.28
CA ASN A 687 -10.30 10.11 34.17
C ASN A 687 -10.08 9.74 35.65
N SER A 688 -9.81 8.45 35.93
CA SER A 688 -9.56 7.96 37.28
C SER A 688 -8.30 8.56 37.92
N ARG A 689 -7.30 8.91 37.11
CA ARG A 689 -6.07 9.61 37.52
C ARG A 689 -6.20 11.13 37.51
N ARG A 690 -7.38 11.69 37.19
CA ARG A 690 -7.63 13.14 37.11
C ARG A 690 -6.69 13.87 36.13
N LEU A 691 -6.40 13.24 34.99
CA LEU A 691 -5.48 13.75 33.97
C LEU A 691 -6.16 14.40 32.76
N ALA A 692 -7.47 14.62 32.80
CA ALA A 692 -8.24 15.15 31.67
C ALA A 692 -7.74 16.53 31.17
N SER A 693 -7.08 17.32 32.02
CA SER A 693 -6.45 18.60 31.67
C SER A 693 -5.02 18.49 31.13
N ASN A 694 -4.41 17.30 31.19
CA ASN A 694 -2.99 17.08 30.91
C ASN A 694 -2.75 16.02 29.83
N VAL A 695 -3.71 15.13 29.58
CA VAL A 695 -3.60 14.04 28.61
C VAL A 695 -4.75 14.11 27.62
N THR A 696 -4.43 14.24 26.33
CA THR A 696 -5.42 14.31 25.24
C THR A 696 -5.21 13.19 24.23
N LEU A 697 -6.25 12.40 23.96
CA LEU A 697 -6.30 11.47 22.83
C LEU A 697 -6.90 12.21 21.62
N ALA A 698 -6.04 12.81 20.80
CA ALA A 698 -6.43 13.78 19.77
C ALA A 698 -6.97 13.15 18.46
N GLY A 699 -6.88 11.83 18.31
CA GLY A 699 -7.32 11.13 17.10
C GLY A 699 -6.30 11.25 15.97
N PHE A 700 -6.74 11.16 14.71
CA PHE A 700 -5.83 11.22 13.57
C PHE A 700 -5.19 12.61 13.43
N GLY A 701 -3.87 12.64 13.31
CA GLY A 701 -3.10 13.85 13.06
C GLY A 701 -2.02 13.60 12.01
N SER A 702 -1.79 14.60 11.15
CA SER A 702 -0.68 14.56 10.19
C SER A 702 0.64 14.76 10.93
N PRO A 703 1.62 13.83 10.85
CA PRO A 703 2.91 13.96 11.54
C PRO A 703 3.58 15.33 11.35
N LYS A 704 3.52 15.87 10.12
CA LYS A 704 4.10 17.18 9.77
C LYS A 704 3.53 18.35 10.58
N GLU A 705 2.24 18.31 10.89
CA GLU A 705 1.58 19.40 11.60
C GLU A 705 1.67 19.23 13.10
N VAL A 706 1.48 18.00 13.60
CA VAL A 706 1.41 17.75 15.04
C VAL A 706 2.77 17.77 15.73
N LEU A 707 3.84 17.43 15.02
CA LEU A 707 5.20 17.51 15.58
C LEU A 707 5.61 18.96 15.87
N LYS A 708 5.00 19.97 15.21
CA LYS A 708 5.24 21.40 15.48
C LYS A 708 4.82 21.83 16.89
N ASP A 709 3.98 21.04 17.56
CA ASP A 709 3.58 21.27 18.95
C ASP A 709 4.52 20.59 19.96
N ALA A 710 5.42 19.71 19.49
CA ALA A 710 6.20 18.83 20.34
C ALA A 710 7.45 19.51 20.93
N TRP A 711 7.50 19.56 22.26
CA TRP A 711 8.74 19.80 23.01
C TRP A 711 9.59 18.54 23.14
N LEU A 712 8.90 17.39 23.14
CA LEU A 712 9.46 16.06 23.25
C LEU A 712 8.58 15.08 22.47
N PHE A 713 9.19 14.10 21.83
CA PHE A 713 8.47 12.96 21.27
C PHE A 713 8.63 11.74 22.19
N VAL A 714 7.52 11.02 22.45
CA VAL A 714 7.54 9.80 23.26
C VAL A 714 6.99 8.59 22.51
N ASN A 715 7.62 7.44 22.69
CA ASN A 715 7.10 6.14 22.24
C ASN A 715 7.16 5.12 23.40
N SER A 716 6.02 4.58 23.80
CA SER A 716 5.91 3.63 24.92
C SER A 716 5.64 2.18 24.50
N SER A 717 5.88 1.82 23.24
CA SER A 717 5.47 0.53 22.67
C SER A 717 6.10 -0.68 23.36
N LEU A 718 5.39 -1.81 23.36
CA LEU A 718 5.89 -3.10 23.83
C LEU A 718 6.70 -3.84 22.75
N SER A 719 6.44 -3.55 21.48
CA SER A 719 7.16 -4.13 20.35
C SER A 719 7.13 -3.18 19.15
N GLU A 720 8.28 -3.08 18.46
CA GLU A 720 8.45 -2.33 17.21
C GLU A 720 9.38 -3.09 16.27
N GLY A 721 9.22 -2.87 14.96
CA GLY A 721 10.26 -3.23 13.97
C GLY A 721 11.24 -2.07 13.83
N LEU A 722 11.13 -1.33 12.72
CA LEU A 722 11.66 0.02 12.61
C LEU A 722 10.53 1.02 12.94
N PRO A 723 10.61 1.79 14.05
CA PRO A 723 9.56 2.73 14.44
C PRO A 723 9.59 3.97 13.53
N LEU A 724 8.81 3.95 12.44
CA LEU A 724 8.74 5.06 11.47
C LEU A 724 8.44 6.41 12.14
N ALA A 725 7.53 6.43 13.12
CA ALA A 725 7.18 7.64 13.86
C ALA A 725 8.36 8.27 14.63
N ILE A 726 9.29 7.46 15.15
CA ILE A 726 10.54 7.95 15.77
C ILE A 726 11.42 8.58 14.69
N GLY A 727 11.50 7.95 13.51
CA GLY A 727 12.18 8.51 12.35
C GLY A 727 11.62 9.86 11.90
N GLU A 728 10.30 9.98 11.80
CA GLU A 728 9.60 11.23 11.44
C GLU A 728 9.83 12.35 12.47
N ALA A 729 9.80 12.01 13.77
CA ALA A 729 10.10 12.94 14.85
C ALA A 729 11.57 13.39 14.85
N ALA A 730 12.50 12.45 14.64
CA ALA A 730 13.92 12.72 14.52
C ALA A 730 14.22 13.61 13.31
N LEU A 731 13.60 13.34 12.16
CA LEU A 731 13.68 14.21 11.00
C LEU A 731 13.14 15.61 11.33
N SER A 732 12.06 15.73 12.09
CA SER A 732 11.55 17.05 12.49
C SER A 732 12.45 17.79 13.51
N GLY A 733 13.54 17.17 13.97
CA GLY A 733 14.49 17.73 14.94
C GLY A 733 13.95 17.74 16.37
N VAL A 734 12.97 16.89 16.67
CA VAL A 734 12.36 16.77 18.01
C VAL A 734 13.19 15.79 18.85
N PRO A 735 13.53 16.12 20.11
CA PRO A 735 14.20 15.17 21.01
C PRO A 735 13.27 14.01 21.38
N ILE A 736 13.84 12.82 21.61
CA ILE A 736 13.07 11.57 21.71
C ILE A 736 13.36 10.84 23.02
N VAL A 737 12.28 10.36 23.65
CA VAL A 737 12.30 9.31 24.67
C VAL A 737 11.51 8.11 24.15
N ALA A 738 12.07 6.91 24.20
CA ALA A 738 11.36 5.73 23.73
C ALA A 738 11.65 4.48 24.54
N THR A 739 10.80 3.46 24.41
CA THR A 739 11.08 2.14 25.00
C THR A 739 12.14 1.38 24.21
N GLU A 740 12.94 0.57 24.90
CA GLU A 740 13.99 -0.27 24.31
C GLU A 740 13.36 -1.52 23.67
N VAL A 741 12.71 -1.32 22.52
CA VAL A 741 12.06 -2.36 21.73
C VAL A 741 12.45 -2.24 20.26
N GLY A 742 12.60 -3.37 19.57
CA GLY A 742 12.90 -3.39 18.14
C GLY A 742 14.21 -2.67 17.79
N ALA A 743 14.17 -1.90 16.70
CA ALA A 743 15.30 -1.09 16.24
C ALA A 743 15.38 0.30 16.90
N THR A 744 14.60 0.58 17.94
CA THR A 744 14.53 1.92 18.56
C THR A 744 15.90 2.42 19.03
N ALA A 745 16.65 1.58 19.75
CA ALA A 745 17.99 1.94 20.22
C ALA A 745 18.95 2.24 19.04
N LEU A 746 18.81 1.53 17.91
CA LEU A 746 19.64 1.74 16.73
C LEU A 746 19.38 3.13 16.10
N VAL A 747 18.11 3.58 16.08
CA VAL A 747 17.73 4.89 15.53
C VAL A 747 18.30 6.04 16.36
N LEU A 748 18.42 5.85 17.68
CA LEU A 748 18.87 6.88 18.62
C LEU A 748 20.39 6.91 18.83
N THR A 749 21.13 5.94 18.29
CA THR A 749 22.57 5.76 18.51
C THR A 749 23.37 6.25 17.30
N ASP A 750 24.49 6.91 17.56
CA ASP A 750 25.41 7.35 16.50
C ASP A 750 25.99 6.14 15.76
N PRO A 751 25.89 6.08 14.40
CA PRO A 751 26.43 4.95 13.64
C PRO A 751 27.96 4.81 13.76
N ASP A 752 28.67 5.89 14.04
CA ASP A 752 30.14 5.90 14.13
C ASP A 752 30.62 5.60 15.57
N ASP A 753 29.77 5.79 16.58
CA ASP A 753 30.07 5.56 17.99
C ASP A 753 28.86 5.00 18.74
N VAL A 754 28.84 3.67 18.92
CA VAL A 754 27.75 2.93 19.57
C VAL A 754 27.53 3.37 21.03
N LYS A 755 28.49 4.08 21.65
CA LYS A 755 28.33 4.60 23.02
C LYS A 755 27.60 5.94 23.07
N LYS A 756 27.48 6.66 21.95
CA LYS A 756 26.80 7.97 21.88
C LYS A 756 25.36 7.81 21.44
N ARG A 757 24.45 8.43 22.19
CA ARG A 757 23.02 8.45 21.90
C ARG A 757 22.50 9.88 21.93
N TYR A 758 21.55 10.18 21.05
CA TYR A 758 20.89 11.50 20.96
C TYR A 758 19.40 11.43 21.36
N GLY A 759 19.04 10.42 22.14
CA GLY A 759 17.73 10.23 22.75
C GLY A 759 17.80 9.20 23.88
N GLU A 760 16.81 9.21 24.79
CA GLU A 760 16.77 8.34 25.96
C GLU A 760 15.98 7.07 25.65
N ILE A 761 16.47 5.92 26.14
CA ILE A 761 15.75 4.66 26.08
C ILE A 761 15.42 4.13 27.47
N VAL A 762 14.23 3.55 27.62
CA VAL A 762 13.77 2.96 28.88
C VAL A 762 13.22 1.55 28.68
N PRO A 763 13.20 0.69 29.70
CA PRO A 763 12.52 -0.60 29.59
C PRO A 763 11.02 -0.43 29.24
N PRO A 764 10.44 -1.30 28.40
CA PRO A 764 9.00 -1.31 28.19
C PRO A 764 8.26 -1.66 29.49
N ASN A 765 7.00 -1.22 29.61
CA ASN A 765 6.16 -1.47 30.79
C ASN A 765 6.70 -0.87 32.12
N ASP A 766 7.55 0.17 32.04
CA ASP A 766 8.06 0.92 33.20
C ASP A 766 7.68 2.41 33.12
N PRO A 767 6.51 2.80 33.65
CA PRO A 767 6.05 4.18 33.64
C PRO A 767 6.94 5.16 34.42
N GLU A 768 7.64 4.70 35.47
CA GLU A 768 8.47 5.56 36.31
C GLU A 768 9.78 5.91 35.61
N SER A 769 10.44 4.93 34.99
CA SER A 769 11.59 5.18 34.13
C SER A 769 11.22 6.09 32.96
N LEU A 770 10.08 5.84 32.30
CA LEU A 770 9.59 6.68 31.21
C LEU A 770 9.31 8.12 31.67
N ALA A 771 8.73 8.32 32.86
CA ALA A 771 8.49 9.65 33.42
C ALA A 771 9.80 10.41 33.69
N ARG A 772 10.77 9.75 34.33
CA ARG A 772 12.08 10.35 34.67
C ARG A 772 12.88 10.69 33.41
N ALA A 773 12.87 9.82 32.40
CA ALA A 773 13.50 10.06 31.11
C ALA A 773 12.96 11.32 30.42
N GLN A 774 11.63 11.49 30.39
CA GLN A 774 10.98 12.67 29.82
C GLN A 774 11.41 13.95 30.53
N LEU A 775 11.39 13.98 31.87
CA LEU A 775 11.84 15.14 32.65
C LEU A 775 13.33 15.44 32.44
N SER A 776 14.15 14.39 32.33
CA SER A 776 15.61 14.50 32.14
C SER A 776 15.94 15.20 30.83
N ILE A 777 15.31 14.79 29.71
CA ILE A 777 15.48 15.45 28.41
C ILE A 777 14.82 16.83 28.38
N LEU A 778 13.58 16.97 28.89
CA LEU A 778 12.88 18.27 28.91
C LEU A 778 13.70 19.34 29.63
N ALA A 779 14.37 19.00 30.72
CA ALA A 779 15.22 19.93 31.47
C ALA A 779 16.71 19.90 31.08
N MET A 780 17.12 19.04 30.13
CA MET A 780 18.54 18.81 29.77
C MET A 780 19.42 18.57 31.02
N MET A 781 19.06 17.54 31.79
CA MET A 781 19.72 17.14 33.04
C MET A 781 20.34 15.74 32.93
N GLY A 782 21.17 15.37 33.92
CA GLY A 782 21.84 14.06 33.93
C GLY A 782 22.78 13.90 32.73
N PRO A 783 22.71 12.79 31.97
CA PRO A 783 23.53 12.60 30.77
C PRO A 783 23.40 13.73 29.75
N TRP A 784 22.20 14.34 29.64
CA TRP A 784 21.90 15.35 28.64
C TRP A 784 22.53 16.71 28.91
N ALA A 785 23.08 16.90 30.12
CA ALA A 785 23.80 18.11 30.48
C ALA A 785 25.02 18.38 29.60
N GLU A 786 25.66 17.32 29.07
CA GLU A 786 26.83 17.41 28.19
C GLU A 786 26.54 18.17 26.89
N TYR A 787 25.27 18.24 26.49
CA TYR A 787 24.80 18.95 25.30
C TYR A 787 24.39 20.40 25.59
N THR A 788 24.59 20.89 26.81
CA THR A 788 24.32 22.28 27.18
C THR A 788 25.62 23.08 27.29
N LYS A 789 25.57 24.39 27.04
CA LYS A 789 26.75 25.28 27.17
C LYS A 789 27.27 25.41 28.61
N THR A 790 26.54 24.89 29.61
CA THR A 790 26.80 25.02 31.04
C THR A 790 26.76 23.64 31.71
N ALA A 791 27.91 22.96 31.88
CA ALA A 791 28.01 21.75 32.70
C ALA A 791 28.29 22.13 34.18
N GLU A 792 27.71 21.55 35.25
CA GLU A 792 26.89 20.33 35.42
C GLU A 792 25.61 20.59 36.27
N PRO A 793 24.42 20.18 35.82
CA PRO A 793 23.27 19.87 36.66
C PRO A 793 23.28 18.39 37.10
N ALA A 794 23.12 18.15 38.40
CA ALA A 794 22.99 16.83 39.01
C ALA A 794 21.86 15.98 38.39
N PRO A 795 21.88 14.63 38.53
CA PRO A 795 20.74 13.80 38.15
C PRO A 795 19.45 14.25 38.84
N LEU A 796 18.30 13.91 38.23
CA LEU A 796 17.00 14.18 38.84
C LEU A 796 16.94 13.60 40.27
N PRO A 797 16.38 14.34 41.23
CA PRO A 797 16.28 13.85 42.59
C PRO A 797 15.39 12.59 42.65
N TYR A 798 15.60 11.74 43.65
CA TYR A 798 14.75 10.56 43.87
C TYR A 798 13.34 10.96 44.33
N THR A 799 13.25 12.02 45.14
CA THR A 799 11.99 12.61 45.61
C THR A 799 11.97 14.10 45.23
N PHE A 800 10.83 14.58 44.71
CA PHE A 800 10.70 15.96 44.25
C PHE A 800 10.08 16.84 45.33
N THR A 801 10.76 17.91 45.71
CA THR A 801 10.17 19.00 46.51
C THR A 801 9.54 20.05 45.59
N ALA A 802 8.64 20.89 46.12
CA ALA A 802 8.05 21.99 45.34
C ALA A 802 9.11 22.95 44.76
N GLN A 803 10.23 23.13 45.46
CA GLN A 803 11.35 23.95 44.99
C GLN A 803 12.09 23.28 43.82
N ASP A 804 12.27 21.96 43.87
CA ASP A 804 12.86 21.20 42.76
C ASP A 804 11.98 21.28 41.53
N VAL A 805 10.66 21.10 41.68
CA VAL A 805 9.69 21.21 40.58
C VAL A 805 9.76 22.58 39.92
N ALA A 806 9.75 23.67 40.70
CA ALA A 806 9.84 25.03 40.17
C ALA A 806 11.15 25.27 39.42
N LYS A 807 12.28 24.80 39.98
CA LYS A 807 13.62 24.94 39.36
C LYS A 807 13.74 24.14 38.07
N ILE A 808 13.30 22.89 38.07
CA ILE A 808 13.34 22.00 36.90
C ILE A 808 12.40 22.53 35.82
N THR A 809 11.20 22.97 36.19
CA THR A 809 10.24 23.60 35.26
C THR A 809 10.85 24.83 34.60
N GLY A 810 11.42 25.77 35.37
CA GLY A 810 12.10 26.94 34.82
C GLY A 810 13.24 26.57 33.85
N ARG A 811 13.99 25.51 34.18
CA ARG A 811 15.04 24.99 33.30
C ARG A 811 14.50 24.39 32.00
N MET A 812 13.30 23.79 32.00
CA MET A 812 12.65 23.32 30.76
C MET A 812 12.41 24.49 29.78
N TYR A 813 12.05 25.68 30.27
CA TYR A 813 11.90 26.84 29.40
C TYR A 813 13.27 27.40 28.97
N GLU A 814 14.23 27.49 29.88
CA GLU A 814 15.58 28.02 29.60
C GLU A 814 16.34 27.22 28.53
N LYS A 815 16.23 25.88 28.56
CA LYS A 815 17.05 24.97 27.73
C LYS A 815 16.42 24.59 26.39
N GLN A 816 15.50 25.39 25.87
CA GLN A 816 14.82 25.13 24.60
C GLN A 816 15.80 25.02 23.41
N GLU A 817 16.77 25.91 23.31
CA GLU A 817 17.78 25.86 22.23
C GLU A 817 18.68 24.62 22.32
N ASP A 818 19.12 24.25 23.53
CA ASP A 818 19.97 23.08 23.75
C ASP A 818 19.22 21.79 23.40
N ARG A 819 17.93 21.67 23.78
CA ARG A 819 17.07 20.54 23.36
C ARG A 819 16.93 20.45 21.86
N ARG A 820 16.73 21.59 21.19
CA ARG A 820 16.62 21.64 19.73
C ARG A 820 17.93 21.21 19.06
N SER A 821 19.08 21.63 19.60
CA SER A 821 20.40 21.17 19.14
C SER A 821 20.56 19.65 19.27
N LEU A 822 20.11 19.06 20.39
CA LEU A 822 20.10 17.61 20.58
C LEU A 822 19.25 16.90 19.51
N GLY A 823 18.04 17.39 19.25
CA GLY A 823 17.15 16.85 18.21
C GLY A 823 17.74 16.95 16.80
N LEU A 824 18.49 18.02 16.48
CA LEU A 824 19.19 18.17 15.20
C LEU A 824 20.35 17.17 15.03
N LYS A 825 21.04 16.80 16.12
CA LYS A 825 22.04 15.71 16.07
C LYS A 825 21.37 14.36 15.77
N LEU A 826 20.22 14.11 16.36
CA LEU A 826 19.44 12.91 16.06
C LEU A 826 18.93 12.90 14.61
N ARG A 827 18.52 14.05 14.06
CA ARG A 827 18.19 14.19 12.63
C ARG A 827 19.34 13.74 11.74
N ASP A 828 20.56 14.18 12.03
CA ASP A 828 21.76 13.81 11.27
C ASP A 828 21.99 12.30 11.27
N VAL A 829 21.84 11.63 12.42
CA VAL A 829 21.91 10.17 12.53
C VAL A 829 20.90 9.49 11.60
N VAL A 830 19.65 9.97 11.59
CA VAL A 830 18.59 9.38 10.75
C VAL A 830 18.87 9.58 9.26
N LEU A 831 19.30 10.78 8.86
CA LEU A 831 19.65 11.09 7.47
C LEU A 831 20.82 10.24 6.95
N ARG A 832 21.82 9.95 7.79
CA ARG A 832 22.97 9.11 7.41
C ARG A 832 22.65 7.62 7.37
N SER A 833 21.93 7.11 8.37
CA SER A 833 21.80 5.66 8.59
C SER A 833 20.55 5.04 8.00
N PHE A 834 19.46 5.79 7.86
CA PHE A 834 18.13 5.25 7.52
C PHE A 834 17.57 5.80 6.21
N HIS A 835 18.39 6.44 5.38
CA HIS A 835 17.94 7.04 4.11
C HIS A 835 17.29 6.03 3.16
N GLY A 836 16.15 6.37 2.55
CA GLY A 836 15.47 5.52 1.57
C GLY A 836 16.36 5.09 0.40
N HIS A 837 17.14 6.02 -0.18
CA HIS A 837 18.15 5.68 -1.21
C HIS A 837 19.18 4.64 -0.77
N ARG A 838 19.67 4.71 0.48
CA ARG A 838 20.59 3.70 1.03
C ARG A 838 19.91 2.34 1.09
N TYR A 839 18.69 2.29 1.64
CA TYR A 839 17.90 1.06 1.72
C TYR A 839 17.68 0.40 0.34
N LEU A 840 17.26 1.18 -0.66
CA LEU A 840 17.07 0.68 -2.03
C LEU A 840 18.37 0.20 -2.66
N ARG A 841 19.44 0.98 -2.51
CA ARG A 841 20.74 0.72 -3.14
C ARG A 841 21.42 -0.52 -2.55
N GLU A 842 21.38 -0.70 -1.24
CA GLU A 842 21.96 -1.88 -0.60
C GLU A 842 21.24 -3.17 -1.04
N HIS A 843 19.91 -3.15 -1.15
CA HIS A 843 19.15 -4.29 -1.67
C HIS A 843 19.53 -4.58 -3.13
N GLU A 844 19.54 -3.56 -3.97
CA GLU A 844 19.90 -3.68 -5.39
C GLU A 844 21.32 -4.29 -5.53
N GLN A 845 22.30 -3.75 -4.78
CA GLN A 845 23.67 -4.27 -4.78
C GLN A 845 23.73 -5.74 -4.35
N MET A 846 23.00 -6.12 -3.30
CA MET A 846 22.95 -7.52 -2.86
C MET A 846 22.42 -8.43 -3.95
N PHE A 847 21.34 -8.05 -4.65
CA PHE A 847 20.81 -8.85 -5.75
C PHE A 847 21.81 -9.01 -6.90
N TRP A 848 22.44 -7.92 -7.35
CA TRP A 848 23.43 -7.97 -8.43
C TRP A 848 24.70 -8.76 -8.04
N ILE A 849 25.19 -8.61 -6.81
CA ILE A 849 26.32 -9.39 -6.31
C ILE A 849 25.97 -10.89 -6.29
N GLN A 850 24.76 -11.25 -5.86
CA GLN A 850 24.34 -12.65 -5.84
C GLN A 850 24.15 -13.23 -7.24
N ARG A 851 23.61 -12.45 -8.20
CA ARG A 851 23.61 -12.82 -9.63
C ARG A 851 25.02 -13.10 -10.12
N ARG A 852 25.95 -12.17 -9.92
CA ARG A 852 27.34 -12.33 -10.36
C ARG A 852 28.02 -13.54 -9.72
N ARG A 853 27.78 -13.78 -8.43
CA ARG A 853 28.27 -14.97 -7.74
C ARG A 853 27.67 -16.26 -8.31
N ALA A 854 26.39 -16.26 -8.68
CA ALA A 854 25.75 -17.41 -9.30
C ALA A 854 26.34 -17.69 -10.70
N GLU A 855 26.58 -16.67 -11.52
CA GLU A 855 27.27 -16.80 -12.80
C GLU A 855 28.68 -17.38 -12.65
N ILE A 856 29.46 -16.88 -11.68
CA ILE A 856 30.80 -17.40 -11.38
C ILE A 856 30.72 -18.88 -11.00
N ARG A 857 29.81 -19.27 -10.10
CA ARG A 857 29.60 -20.68 -9.73
C ARG A 857 29.24 -21.55 -10.93
N ARG A 858 28.33 -21.10 -11.82
CA ARG A 858 27.98 -21.82 -13.05
C ARG A 858 29.17 -21.97 -14.00
N SER A 859 29.98 -20.91 -14.14
CA SER A 859 31.16 -20.92 -15.02
C SER A 859 32.30 -21.80 -14.50
N ALA A 860 32.44 -21.91 -13.18
CA ALA A 860 33.37 -22.82 -12.51
C ALA A 860 32.94 -24.29 -12.64
N CYS A 861 31.64 -24.56 -12.75
CA CYS A 861 31.08 -25.90 -12.99
C CYS A 861 31.08 -26.33 -14.48
N ARG A 862 31.99 -25.82 -15.34
CA ARG A 862 32.20 -26.45 -16.65
C ARG A 862 32.71 -27.88 -16.41
N PRO A 863 31.98 -28.93 -16.84
CA PRO A 863 32.44 -30.28 -16.59
C PRO A 863 33.69 -30.54 -17.44
N GLU A 864 34.83 -30.80 -16.80
CA GLU A 864 35.82 -31.67 -17.41
C GLU A 864 35.09 -32.98 -17.72
N ARG A 865 35.23 -33.47 -18.97
CA ARG A 865 34.50 -34.63 -19.52
C ARG A 865 34.23 -35.68 -18.45
N HIS A 866 32.95 -36.04 -18.25
CA HIS A 866 32.58 -37.17 -17.40
C HIS A 866 33.48 -38.37 -17.70
N PRO A 867 34.19 -38.96 -16.72
CA PRO A 867 34.80 -40.26 -16.92
C PRO A 867 33.70 -41.30 -17.16
N ALA A 868 34.03 -42.35 -17.91
CA ALA A 868 33.07 -43.39 -18.30
C ALA A 868 32.38 -44.02 -17.07
N ALA A 869 31.13 -44.48 -17.29
CA ALA A 869 30.10 -44.78 -16.30
C ALA A 869 30.40 -45.89 -15.26
N ASP A 870 31.64 -46.35 -15.12
CA ASP A 870 31.99 -47.55 -14.35
C ASP A 870 32.84 -47.27 -13.10
N THR A 871 32.98 -46.01 -12.67
CA THR A 871 33.68 -45.68 -11.42
C THR A 871 32.71 -45.24 -10.33
N ILE A 872 32.52 -46.13 -9.35
CA ILE A 872 31.76 -45.91 -8.12
C ILE A 872 32.42 -44.77 -7.33
N PHE A 873 31.66 -43.70 -7.05
CA PHE A 873 32.10 -42.56 -6.25
C PHE A 873 32.37 -42.97 -4.80
N HIS A 874 33.63 -42.84 -4.36
CA HIS A 874 33.95 -42.67 -2.94
C HIS A 874 33.99 -41.17 -2.63
N TYR A 875 33.28 -40.74 -1.59
CA TYR A 875 33.37 -39.38 -1.06
C TYR A 875 34.66 -39.26 -0.24
N ASP A 876 35.61 -38.44 -0.69
CA ASP A 876 36.78 -38.03 0.10
C ASP A 876 36.41 -36.84 0.99
N THR A 877 36.40 -37.07 2.30
CA THR A 877 36.03 -36.10 3.35
C THR A 877 37.16 -35.16 3.78
N GLU A 878 38.35 -35.23 3.18
CA GLU A 878 39.54 -34.56 3.74
C GLU A 878 39.95 -33.23 3.06
N MET A 879 39.32 -32.82 1.95
CA MET A 879 39.77 -31.63 1.20
C MET A 879 39.10 -30.30 1.58
N GLU A 880 38.00 -30.28 2.34
CA GLU A 880 37.30 -29.03 2.70
C GLU A 880 37.75 -28.38 4.04
N GLU A 881 38.61 -29.03 4.83
CA GLU A 881 39.00 -28.48 6.14
C GLU A 881 40.02 -27.32 6.08
N ALA A 882 40.73 -27.13 4.96
CA ALA A 882 41.84 -26.16 4.91
C ALA A 882 41.47 -24.73 4.49
N GLU A 883 40.32 -24.49 3.82
CA GLU A 883 39.95 -23.15 3.32
C GLU A 883 38.88 -22.42 4.17
N MET A 884 38.43 -23.02 5.27
CA MET A 884 37.27 -22.54 6.05
C MET A 884 37.57 -21.58 7.21
N ASP A 885 38.83 -21.18 7.44
CA ASP A 885 39.22 -20.48 8.68
C ASP A 885 39.24 -18.92 8.61
N VAL A 886 38.73 -18.30 7.54
CA VAL A 886 38.68 -16.82 7.45
C VAL A 886 37.25 -16.30 7.25
N MET A 887 36.73 -15.61 8.27
CA MET A 887 35.45 -14.87 8.22
C MET A 887 35.49 -13.75 7.18
N ARG A 888 34.56 -13.78 6.21
CA ARG A 888 34.56 -12.93 4.99
C ARG A 888 34.49 -11.42 5.23
N TRP A 889 34.01 -10.95 6.38
CA TRP A 889 34.00 -9.53 6.75
C TRP A 889 35.34 -9.02 7.32
N GLN A 890 36.24 -9.91 7.74
CA GLN A 890 37.60 -9.53 8.18
C GLN A 890 38.54 -9.23 7.00
N LEU A 891 38.21 -9.69 5.79
CA LEU A 891 38.94 -9.39 4.55
C LEU A 891 38.81 -7.91 4.12
N PHE A 892 37.80 -7.18 4.59
CA PHE A 892 37.65 -5.76 4.26
C PHE A 892 38.64 -4.83 4.99
N LYS A 893 39.21 -5.25 6.12
CA LYS A 893 40.21 -4.45 6.85
C LYS A 893 41.64 -4.73 6.38
N SER A 894 41.99 -5.99 6.10
CA SER A 894 43.36 -6.36 5.69
C SER A 894 43.73 -5.90 4.28
N ASP A 895 42.76 -5.87 3.36
CA ASP A 895 43.01 -5.52 1.96
C ASP A 895 43.28 -4.01 1.77
N SER A 896 42.84 -3.18 2.72
CA SER A 896 43.10 -1.73 2.74
C SER A 896 44.53 -1.38 3.20
N GLU A 897 45.12 -2.16 4.11
CA GLU A 897 46.49 -1.96 4.58
C GLU A 897 47.54 -2.54 3.62
N HIS A 898 47.24 -3.67 2.96
CA HIS A 898 48.10 -4.25 1.93
C HIS A 898 48.16 -3.36 0.68
N LYS A 899 47.04 -2.81 0.22
CA LYS A 899 47.02 -1.88 -0.93
C LYS A 899 47.75 -0.56 -0.62
N ARG A 900 47.72 -0.07 0.62
CA ARG A 900 48.49 1.12 1.04
C ARG A 900 50.00 0.88 1.12
N LYS A 901 50.44 -0.34 1.44
CA LYS A 901 51.87 -0.73 1.41
C LYS A 901 52.38 -1.00 0.00
N ALA A 902 51.57 -1.65 -0.85
CA ALA A 902 51.90 -1.89 -2.26
C ALA A 902 52.02 -0.56 -3.04
N LEU A 903 51.09 0.39 -2.84
CA LEU A 903 51.18 1.71 -3.49
C LEU A 903 52.41 2.53 -3.05
N LYS A 904 52.93 2.33 -1.83
CA LYS A 904 54.17 2.98 -1.37
C LYS A 904 55.42 2.34 -1.97
N GLN A 905 55.43 1.03 -2.16
CA GLN A 905 56.53 0.32 -2.81
C GLN A 905 56.62 0.61 -4.32
N ASP A 906 55.49 0.72 -5.01
CA ASP A 906 55.47 1.02 -6.45
C ASP A 906 55.87 2.48 -6.75
N VAL A 907 55.58 3.42 -5.85
CA VAL A 907 56.01 4.83 -5.98
C VAL A 907 57.51 5.00 -5.66
N GLU A 908 58.09 4.20 -4.76
CA GLU A 908 59.53 4.22 -4.48
C GLU A 908 60.35 3.45 -5.54
N GLN A 909 59.76 2.46 -6.24
CA GLN A 909 60.44 1.72 -7.31
C GLN A 909 60.32 2.40 -8.69
N GLY A 910 59.32 3.25 -8.91
CA GLY A 910 59.15 4.04 -10.15
C GLY A 910 60.09 5.25 -10.29
N LEU A 911 60.89 5.58 -9.27
CA LEU A 911 61.82 6.73 -9.29
C LEU A 911 63.29 6.33 -9.54
N ASN A 912 63.59 5.04 -9.75
CA ASN A 912 64.96 4.54 -9.96
C ASN A 912 65.16 3.65 -11.21
N GLY A 913 64.31 3.78 -12.24
CA GLY A 913 64.46 3.01 -13.47
C GLY A 913 63.92 3.72 -14.70
N THR A 914 64.84 4.35 -15.44
CA THR A 914 64.75 5.05 -16.74
C THR A 914 63.97 6.36 -16.80
#